data_AF-A0A536S4Z6-F1
#
_entry.id   AF-A0A536S4Z6-F1
#
_cell.length_a   1.000
_cell.length_b   1.000
_cell.length_c   1.000
_cell.angle_alpha   90.00
_cell.angle_beta   90.00
_cell.angle_gamma   90.00
#
_symmetry.space_group_name_H-M   'P 1'
#
loop_
_entity.id
_entity.type
_entity.pdbx_description
1 polymer ?
#
loop_
_entity_poly.entity_id
_entity_poly.type
_entity_poly.pdbx_seq_one_letter_code
_entity_poly.pdbx_strand_id
1 'polypeptide(L)'
;MLDGIRVFDFTATSGAFCGRVLADLGADVIRAPWSDDPVPRPPLIGEQSTYSLAMNANKRLVDVKQIGLWRVIANADVVVTDQGLVYGDVAKVNPRAILVTVTAYGSSGPLGWVPASDLEVTAASGCLWLAGEEGRTPVRTTLAQSPFWTGMYAAMGALIALAARQRTGRGQHVDVSAQAAMATIHPPAIVFWEALREEHRRLGPFLLGRSIVGAKFRNIWPCADGYVAFAIQGGPIGRHTGRMLAEWMRSRGALDEVIGGIDWDTFDNRLLSQAEVDRLETAVGKFLVMLTKRDFFDGVIARNMLGYPVSDAPEIFSDAQLEARDFWQDLDLGGRRVRFPGGFALFDGARPRVGAPTVADPVAVIAAWSRANAEACTLPASTPERAASVGATVRDPDQAAALSGLRVVELGWAAAGPLVGKYLANHGAEVIHVESGTALDAFRSTYPPFKGEPAPNNAWMFAFYNDGKKGATLNLRHPKAAAIALRLIANADVVIESFPAGTLARRGLSVDAMRQAKGDLIVLSSCNQGQTGPHAQHPGYGSQLTALAGFNQLLGERDRTPVILYGPYIDYIAVGYGVIAILAALERRRRTGDGCAIDLSQYESGLQFMAPALLEYAATGAVPSRDGNRDPIALPHGVYRCAGEDRWVALSVWSEDEWARFRGAVGHPEWSRDDPDLDSCIEAWTAKRDRDQVVADLRRAEIRAAPVATIAELATDPQLMHRGFWRPTKHPVLGTVIAMAPPFMLSATPAVLEQAGPTLGADNDAVWRGLCGLDESEYRALEQDGVFA
;
A
#
# COMPACT_ATOMS: atom_id res chain seq x y z
N MET A 1 21.79 -1.85 -2.40
CA MET A 1 21.12 -0.86 -3.29
C MET A 1 21.43 0.56 -2.83
N LEU A 2 21.17 0.88 -1.56
CA LEU A 2 21.38 2.19 -0.93
C LEU A 2 22.72 2.31 -0.19
N ASP A 3 23.71 1.49 -0.53
CA ASP A 3 24.99 1.49 0.17
C ASP A 3 25.65 2.88 0.14
N GLY A 4 26.12 3.31 1.31
CA GLY A 4 26.68 4.64 1.53
C GLY A 4 25.66 5.69 1.98
N ILE A 5 24.35 5.41 1.96
CA ILE A 5 23.33 6.27 2.56
C ILE A 5 23.26 6.01 4.06
N ARG A 6 23.40 7.07 4.86
CA ARG A 6 23.33 7.01 6.33
C ARG A 6 21.97 7.51 6.81
N VAL A 7 21.26 6.69 7.56
CA VAL A 7 19.92 7.00 8.07
C VAL A 7 19.95 7.01 9.59
N PHE A 8 19.55 8.13 10.16
CA PHE A 8 19.31 8.24 11.59
C PHE A 8 17.82 8.13 11.86
N ASP A 9 17.41 7.02 12.46
CA ASP A 9 16.04 6.72 12.84
C ASP A 9 15.81 7.15 14.30
N PHE A 10 15.22 8.33 14.47
CA PHE A 10 14.87 8.95 15.76
C PHE A 10 13.35 8.91 15.98
N THR A 11 12.77 7.73 15.80
CA THR A 11 11.34 7.50 16.02
C THR A 11 11.07 6.60 17.22
N ALA A 12 9.90 6.78 17.81
CA ALA A 12 9.25 5.73 18.58
C ALA A 12 8.82 4.57 17.64
N THR A 13 8.23 3.52 18.20
CA THR A 13 7.93 2.26 17.49
C THR A 13 7.04 2.43 16.26
N SER A 14 6.19 3.46 16.20
CA SER A 14 5.28 3.75 15.10
C SER A 14 5.95 4.28 13.82
N GLY A 15 7.03 5.05 13.94
CA GLY A 15 7.77 5.61 12.78
C GLY A 15 8.88 4.68 12.25
N ALA A 16 9.21 3.63 12.99
CA ALA A 16 10.41 2.82 12.77
C ALA A 16 10.41 2.06 11.43
N PHE A 17 9.25 1.79 10.82
CA PHE A 17 9.22 0.98 9.60
C PHE A 17 9.91 1.67 8.41
N CYS A 18 9.98 3.01 8.38
CA CYS A 18 10.75 3.75 7.37
C CYS A 18 12.23 3.34 7.37
N GLY A 19 12.86 3.35 8.53
CA GLY A 19 14.25 2.93 8.68
C GLY A 19 14.45 1.46 8.29
N ARG A 20 13.46 0.60 8.57
CA ARG A 20 13.49 -0.84 8.20
C ARG A 20 13.55 -1.03 6.68
N VAL A 21 12.65 -0.36 5.95
CA VAL A 21 12.60 -0.45 4.48
C VAL A 21 13.91 0.04 3.85
N LEU A 22 14.48 1.14 4.36
CA LEU A 22 15.76 1.66 3.87
C LEU A 22 16.94 0.73 4.21
N ALA A 23 16.94 0.12 5.40
CA ALA A 23 17.96 -0.84 5.83
C ALA A 23 17.93 -2.11 4.97
N ASP A 24 16.75 -2.61 4.62
CA ASP A 24 16.59 -3.79 3.73
C ASP A 24 17.18 -3.56 2.34
N LEU A 25 17.29 -2.30 1.91
CA LEU A 25 17.93 -1.93 0.65
C LEU A 25 19.43 -1.64 0.79
N GLY A 26 20.00 -1.78 2.00
CA GLY A 26 21.42 -1.64 2.28
C GLY A 26 21.85 -0.26 2.77
N ALA A 27 20.92 0.61 3.17
CA ALA A 27 21.29 1.84 3.87
C ALA A 27 21.86 1.50 5.26
N ASP A 28 22.83 2.28 5.74
CA ASP A 28 23.35 2.15 7.11
C ASP A 28 22.43 2.90 8.06
N VAL A 29 21.58 2.15 8.76
CA VAL A 29 20.52 2.69 9.62
C VAL A 29 20.88 2.49 11.08
N ILE A 30 21.01 3.61 11.81
CA ILE A 30 21.11 3.60 13.26
C ILE A 30 19.82 4.12 13.86
N ARG A 31 19.32 3.45 14.91
CA ARG A 31 18.09 3.82 15.61
C ARG A 31 18.39 4.28 17.04
N ALA A 32 17.69 5.34 17.46
CA ALA A 32 17.63 5.84 18.83
C ALA A 32 16.18 6.04 19.29
N PRO A 33 15.90 6.09 20.61
CA PRO A 33 16.82 5.87 21.74
C PRO A 33 17.00 4.38 22.09
N TRP A 34 18.09 4.06 22.81
CA TRP A 34 18.26 2.76 23.48
C TRP A 34 18.70 3.00 24.93
N SER A 35 17.70 3.05 25.82
CA SER A 35 17.75 2.89 27.30
C SER A 35 16.38 3.20 27.96
N ASP A 36 15.42 3.76 27.20
CA ASP A 36 14.11 4.22 27.70
C ASP A 36 12.93 3.70 26.84
N ASP A 37 13.13 2.66 25.99
CA ASP A 37 12.03 2.02 25.25
C ASP A 37 11.06 1.34 26.27
N PRO A 38 9.73 1.40 26.07
CA PRO A 38 8.77 0.76 26.97
C PRO A 38 8.95 -0.76 27.07
N VAL A 39 8.34 -1.37 28.08
CA VAL A 39 8.30 -2.84 28.28
C VAL A 39 8.04 -3.55 26.95
N PRO A 40 8.84 -4.56 26.57
CA PRO A 40 8.69 -5.25 25.28
C PRO A 40 7.25 -5.71 25.04
N ARG A 41 6.65 -5.29 23.91
CA ARG A 41 5.29 -5.68 23.53
C ARG A 41 5.24 -7.19 23.26
N PRO A 42 4.45 -7.98 24.00
CA PRO A 42 4.29 -9.40 23.70
C PRO A 42 3.59 -9.59 22.33
N PRO A 43 3.79 -10.76 21.69
CA PRO A 43 4.61 -11.88 22.15
C PRO A 43 6.12 -11.63 21.99
N LEU A 44 6.93 -12.34 22.78
CA LEU A 44 8.39 -12.21 22.78
C LEU A 44 9.06 -13.46 22.20
N ILE A 45 10.16 -13.25 21.47
CA ILE A 45 11.13 -14.28 21.13
C ILE A 45 12.41 -14.00 21.93
N GLY A 46 12.63 -14.79 22.98
CA GLY A 46 13.63 -14.42 24.00
C GLY A 46 13.19 -13.13 24.68
N GLU A 47 14.02 -12.09 24.62
CA GLU A 47 13.73 -10.76 25.18
C GLU A 47 13.16 -9.77 24.14
N GLN A 48 13.06 -10.18 22.87
CA GLN A 48 12.68 -9.31 21.76
C GLN A 48 11.19 -9.43 21.44
N SER A 49 10.50 -8.30 21.38
CA SER A 49 9.13 -8.23 20.86
C SER A 49 9.09 -8.62 19.38
N THR A 50 8.13 -9.47 18.98
CA THR A 50 7.94 -9.84 17.56
C THR A 50 7.65 -8.62 16.70
N TYR A 51 6.86 -7.67 17.22
CA TYR A 51 6.59 -6.39 16.57
C TYR A 51 7.88 -5.55 16.45
N SER A 52 8.65 -5.41 17.52
CA SER A 52 9.92 -4.66 17.46
C SER A 52 10.90 -5.28 16.47
N LEU A 53 10.99 -6.61 16.43
CA LEU A 53 11.84 -7.34 15.50
C LEU A 53 11.45 -7.06 14.04
N ALA A 54 10.15 -7.11 13.72
CA ALA A 54 9.63 -6.77 12.39
C ALA A 54 9.97 -5.32 11.98
N MET A 55 9.95 -4.39 12.93
CA MET A 55 10.18 -2.96 12.69
C MET A 55 11.66 -2.57 12.68
N ASN A 56 12.57 -3.40 13.21
CA ASN A 56 13.96 -3.01 13.47
C ASN A 56 15.01 -3.95 12.91
N ALA A 57 14.64 -5.07 12.30
CA ALA A 57 15.60 -5.91 11.59
C ALA A 57 16.44 -5.08 10.58
N ASN A 58 17.71 -5.46 10.39
CA ASN A 58 18.76 -4.73 9.68
C ASN A 58 19.22 -3.39 10.28
N LYS A 59 18.72 -2.96 11.46
CA LYS A 59 19.17 -1.72 12.11
C LYS A 59 20.21 -1.96 13.19
N ARG A 60 21.00 -0.91 13.47
CA ARG A 60 21.89 -0.84 14.63
C ARG A 60 21.28 0.07 15.70
N LEU A 61 21.02 -0.47 16.89
CA LEU A 61 20.55 0.27 18.05
C LEU A 61 21.74 0.99 18.70
N VAL A 62 21.60 2.29 18.92
CA VAL A 62 22.68 3.14 19.43
C VAL A 62 22.17 4.05 20.54
N ASP A 63 22.88 4.08 21.68
CA ASP A 63 22.65 5.07 22.72
C ASP A 63 23.24 6.43 22.32
N VAL A 64 22.39 7.26 21.69
CA VAL A 64 22.76 8.59 21.21
C VAL A 64 23.03 9.59 22.33
N LYS A 65 22.68 9.31 23.60
CA LYS A 65 23.01 10.20 24.72
C LYS A 65 24.53 10.30 24.92
N GLN A 66 25.27 9.24 24.58
CA GLN A 66 26.74 9.19 24.73
C GLN A 66 27.50 9.98 23.66
N ILE A 67 26.90 10.17 22.48
CA ILE A 67 27.57 10.82 21.33
C ILE A 67 26.94 12.16 20.92
N GLY A 68 25.74 12.47 21.42
CA GLY A 68 25.01 13.71 21.16
C GLY A 68 24.17 13.66 19.89
N LEU A 69 22.87 13.93 20.05
CA LEU A 69 21.86 13.92 18.98
C LEU A 69 22.30 14.71 17.73
N TRP A 70 22.74 15.96 17.92
CA TRP A 70 23.10 16.84 16.80
C TRP A 70 24.36 16.42 16.06
N ARG A 71 25.30 15.75 16.75
CA ARG A 71 26.49 15.17 16.11
C ARG A 71 26.12 14.04 15.17
N VAL A 72 25.13 13.23 15.53
CA VAL A 72 24.57 12.20 14.67
C VAL A 72 23.88 12.82 13.45
N ILE A 73 22.99 13.81 13.67
CA ILE A 73 22.29 14.54 12.62
C ILE A 73 23.26 15.20 11.62
N ALA A 74 24.37 15.76 12.11
CA ALA A 74 25.41 16.37 11.27
C ALA A 74 26.03 15.39 10.25
N ASN A 75 25.97 14.08 10.51
CA ASN A 75 26.59 13.04 9.68
C ASN A 75 25.57 12.17 8.93
N ALA A 76 24.27 12.37 9.15
CA ALA A 76 23.19 11.63 8.50
C ALA A 76 22.83 12.21 7.12
N ASP A 77 22.41 11.35 6.18
CA ASP A 77 21.80 11.78 4.93
C ASP A 77 20.28 11.93 5.06
N VAL A 78 19.67 11.05 5.85
CA VAL A 78 18.24 11.05 6.18
C VAL A 78 18.09 10.98 7.69
N VAL A 79 17.24 11.83 8.25
CA VAL A 79 16.81 11.78 9.65
C VAL A 79 15.32 11.50 9.66
N VAL A 80 14.90 10.41 10.28
CA VAL A 80 13.48 10.06 10.42
C VAL A 80 13.06 10.33 11.86
N THR A 81 11.90 10.93 12.08
CA THR A 81 11.44 11.26 13.43
C THR A 81 9.92 11.30 13.56
N ASP A 82 9.43 11.01 14.75
CA ASP A 82 8.09 11.33 15.24
C ASP A 82 8.14 12.21 16.51
N GLN A 83 9.33 12.71 16.88
CA GLN A 83 9.62 13.38 18.17
C GLN A 83 9.79 14.90 18.09
N GLY A 84 9.20 15.57 17.09
CA GLY A 84 9.16 17.04 17.07
C GLY A 84 10.43 17.76 16.60
N LEU A 85 11.39 17.08 15.94
CA LEU A 85 12.51 17.79 15.32
C LEU A 85 12.03 18.74 14.23
N VAL A 86 12.64 19.93 14.19
CA VAL A 86 12.33 20.99 13.24
C VAL A 86 13.35 21.00 12.10
N TYR A 87 12.87 21.04 10.85
CA TYR A 87 13.74 21.04 9.68
C TYR A 87 14.73 22.20 9.64
N GLY A 88 14.31 23.40 10.08
CA GLY A 88 15.19 24.58 10.11
C GLY A 88 16.46 24.35 10.93
N ASP A 89 16.35 23.66 12.07
CA ASP A 89 17.51 23.37 12.92
C ASP A 89 18.37 22.23 12.38
N VAL A 90 17.73 21.19 11.82
CA VAL A 90 18.43 20.14 11.08
C VAL A 90 19.23 20.73 9.92
N ALA A 91 18.66 21.67 9.16
CA ALA A 91 19.32 22.31 8.02
C ALA A 91 20.47 23.26 8.42
N LYS A 92 20.42 23.88 9.61
CA LYS A 92 21.55 24.66 10.16
C LYS A 92 22.76 23.78 10.43
N VAL A 93 22.52 22.56 10.95
CA VAL A 93 23.58 21.60 11.29
C VAL A 93 24.07 20.84 10.05
N ASN A 94 23.14 20.43 9.18
CA ASN A 94 23.43 19.72 7.94
C ASN A 94 22.47 20.17 6.84
N PRO A 95 22.86 21.12 5.98
CA PRO A 95 21.99 21.65 4.92
C PRO A 95 21.67 20.62 3.82
N ARG A 96 22.29 19.43 3.86
CA ARG A 96 22.05 18.31 2.95
C ARG A 96 21.16 17.22 3.55
N ALA A 97 20.82 17.28 4.84
CA ALA A 97 20.00 16.27 5.49
C ALA A 97 18.55 16.35 5.00
N ILE A 98 17.97 15.20 4.69
CA ILE A 98 16.52 15.07 4.53
C ILE A 98 15.92 14.82 5.92
N LEU A 99 15.00 15.67 6.37
CA LEU A 99 14.20 15.37 7.57
C LEU A 99 12.90 14.72 7.13
N VAL A 100 12.57 13.57 7.68
CA VAL A 100 11.32 12.86 7.46
C VAL A 100 10.56 12.86 8.79
N THR A 101 9.44 13.58 8.83
CA THR A 101 8.59 13.63 10.02
C THR A 101 7.35 12.77 9.79
N VAL A 102 7.14 11.80 10.67
CA VAL A 102 6.03 10.86 10.62
C VAL A 102 5.10 11.14 11.78
N THR A 103 3.85 11.51 11.50
CA THR A 103 2.82 11.66 12.54
C THR A 103 1.47 11.13 12.05
N ALA A 104 0.50 11.04 12.97
CA ALA A 104 -0.84 10.56 12.66
C ALA A 104 -1.54 11.35 11.54
N TYR A 105 -1.38 12.67 11.56
CA TYR A 105 -2.14 13.59 10.71
C TYR A 105 -1.24 14.53 9.89
N GLY A 106 0.08 14.51 10.10
CA GLY A 106 1.03 15.52 9.62
C GLY A 106 1.48 16.48 10.72
N SER A 107 2.52 17.27 10.46
CA SER A 107 3.09 18.23 11.41
C SER A 107 2.39 19.60 11.42
N SER A 108 1.32 19.76 10.64
CA SER A 108 0.54 21.00 10.54
C SER A 108 -0.94 20.75 10.22
N GLY A 109 -1.76 21.79 10.27
CA GLY A 109 -3.20 21.73 10.00
C GLY A 109 -4.04 21.55 11.26
N PRO A 110 -5.39 21.47 11.12
CA PRO A 110 -6.32 21.37 12.25
C PRO A 110 -6.05 20.19 13.21
N LEU A 111 -5.52 19.08 12.69
CA LEU A 111 -5.14 17.89 13.46
C LEU A 111 -3.62 17.71 13.55
N GLY A 112 -2.84 18.71 13.17
CA GLY A 112 -1.38 18.65 13.24
C GLY A 112 -0.91 18.30 14.66
N TRP A 113 -0.04 17.30 14.77
CA TRP A 113 0.47 16.76 16.06
C TRP A 113 -0.55 16.13 17.00
N VAL A 114 -1.84 16.00 16.62
CA VAL A 114 -2.80 15.23 17.43
C VAL A 114 -2.33 13.78 17.49
N PRO A 115 -2.16 13.19 18.69
CA PRO A 115 -1.73 11.80 18.82
C PRO A 115 -2.83 10.84 18.39
N ALA A 116 -2.43 9.74 17.78
CA ALA A 116 -3.31 8.64 17.39
C ALA A 116 -2.52 7.32 17.39
N SER A 117 -3.21 6.22 17.62
CA SER A 117 -2.71 4.87 17.39
C SER A 117 -3.17 4.38 16.02
N ASP A 118 -2.89 3.12 15.70
CA ASP A 118 -3.43 2.45 14.51
C ASP A 118 -4.96 2.56 14.42
N LEU A 119 -5.66 2.44 15.55
CA LEU A 119 -7.11 2.43 15.59
C LEU A 119 -7.69 3.78 15.15
N GLU A 120 -7.25 4.89 15.75
CA GLU A 120 -7.79 6.21 15.42
C GLU A 120 -7.38 6.67 14.01
N VAL A 121 -6.20 6.27 13.54
CA VAL A 121 -5.79 6.53 12.14
C VAL A 121 -6.70 5.75 11.17
N THR A 122 -6.96 4.47 11.45
CA THR A 122 -7.84 3.62 10.61
C THR A 122 -9.28 4.13 10.61
N ALA A 123 -9.74 4.72 11.72
CA ALA A 123 -11.04 5.39 11.81
C ALA A 123 -11.09 6.66 10.96
N ALA A 124 -10.13 7.56 11.14
CA ALA A 124 -10.10 8.86 10.49
C ALA A 124 -9.78 8.80 8.99
N SER A 125 -9.23 7.70 8.50
CA SER A 125 -8.91 7.49 7.09
C SER A 125 -10.06 6.90 6.27
N GLY A 126 -11.20 6.59 6.90
CA GLY A 126 -12.34 5.92 6.25
C GLY A 126 -12.20 4.41 6.09
N CYS A 127 -11.12 3.81 6.59
CA CYS A 127 -10.92 2.36 6.47
C CYS A 127 -11.93 1.57 7.30
N LEU A 128 -12.19 1.99 8.54
CA LEU A 128 -13.20 1.34 9.39
C LEU A 128 -14.60 1.42 8.78
N TRP A 129 -14.95 2.51 8.11
CA TRP A 129 -16.26 2.65 7.46
C TRP A 129 -16.51 1.56 6.39
N LEU A 130 -15.44 1.12 5.74
CA LEU A 130 -15.45 0.11 4.69
C LEU A 130 -15.21 -1.33 5.21
N ALA A 131 -14.85 -1.52 6.48
CA ALA A 131 -14.46 -2.81 7.04
C ALA A 131 -15.36 -3.25 8.20
N GLY A 132 -15.88 -4.47 8.09
CA GLY A 132 -16.84 -5.06 9.02
C GLY A 132 -18.16 -5.44 8.36
N GLU A 133 -19.18 -5.69 9.17
CA GLU A 133 -20.52 -6.03 8.69
C GLU A 133 -21.50 -4.88 8.90
N GLU A 134 -22.43 -4.75 7.96
CA GLU A 134 -23.53 -3.78 8.04
C GLU A 134 -24.34 -3.99 9.32
N GLY A 135 -24.68 -2.90 10.01
CA GLY A 135 -25.39 -2.94 11.29
C GLY A 135 -24.58 -3.41 12.50
N ARG A 136 -23.31 -3.80 12.30
CA ARG A 136 -22.38 -4.17 13.38
C ARG A 136 -21.26 -3.14 13.52
N THR A 137 -20.51 -3.27 14.62
CA THR A 137 -19.34 -2.46 14.91
C THR A 137 -18.32 -2.56 13.78
N PRO A 138 -17.85 -1.44 13.23
CA PRO A 138 -16.70 -1.41 12.31
C PRO A 138 -15.48 -2.09 12.92
N VAL A 139 -14.71 -2.84 12.12
CA VAL A 139 -13.55 -3.58 12.61
C VAL A 139 -12.30 -3.29 11.80
N ARG A 140 -11.18 -3.08 12.50
CA ARG A 140 -9.85 -3.01 11.87
C ARG A 140 -9.24 -4.40 11.72
N THR A 141 -8.16 -4.49 10.95
CA THR A 141 -7.30 -5.67 11.00
C THR A 141 -6.69 -5.79 12.39
N THR A 142 -6.75 -6.98 12.99
CA THR A 142 -6.26 -7.21 14.36
C THR A 142 -4.82 -6.75 14.53
N LEU A 143 -3.99 -7.04 13.53
CA LEU A 143 -2.63 -6.52 13.41
C LEU A 143 -2.65 -5.06 12.96
N ALA A 144 -1.92 -4.19 13.67
CA ALA A 144 -1.76 -2.79 13.30
C ALA A 144 -1.18 -2.63 11.89
N GLN A 145 -1.82 -1.81 11.06
CA GLN A 145 -1.46 -1.61 9.65
C GLN A 145 -0.90 -0.22 9.37
N SER A 146 -1.41 0.82 10.03
CA SER A 146 -1.03 2.21 9.75
C SER A 146 0.47 2.50 9.93
N PRO A 147 1.21 1.90 10.88
CA PRO A 147 2.66 2.10 10.98
C PRO A 147 3.43 1.59 9.76
N PHE A 148 2.99 0.47 9.17
CA PHE A 148 3.63 -0.11 7.98
C PHE A 148 3.36 0.74 6.74
N TRP A 149 2.12 1.16 6.53
CA TRP A 149 1.76 2.09 5.44
C TRP A 149 2.54 3.39 5.53
N THR A 150 2.53 4.00 6.71
CA THR A 150 3.15 5.31 6.91
C THR A 150 4.66 5.22 6.77
N GLY A 151 5.30 4.18 7.31
CA GLY A 151 6.74 3.95 7.17
C GLY A 151 7.16 3.67 5.73
N MET A 152 6.38 2.89 4.97
CA MET A 152 6.62 2.65 3.55
C MET A 152 6.58 3.97 2.76
N TYR A 153 5.54 4.79 2.94
CA TYR A 153 5.45 6.09 2.28
C TYR A 153 6.49 7.10 2.77
N ALA A 154 6.93 7.02 4.03
CA ALA A 154 8.03 7.81 4.54
C ALA A 154 9.36 7.44 3.85
N ALA A 155 9.62 6.16 3.62
CA ALA A 155 10.79 5.70 2.86
C ALA A 155 10.72 6.15 1.39
N MET A 156 9.53 6.09 0.77
CA MET A 156 9.29 6.64 -0.56
C MET A 156 9.61 8.13 -0.62
N GLY A 157 9.03 8.93 0.28
CA GLY A 157 9.27 10.37 0.34
C GLY A 157 10.74 10.72 0.60
N ALA A 158 11.42 9.95 1.45
CA ALA A 158 12.85 10.10 1.69
C ALA A 158 13.68 9.90 0.41
N LEU A 159 13.39 8.84 -0.36
CA LEU A 159 14.10 8.53 -1.60
C LEU A 159 13.84 9.55 -2.71
N ILE A 160 12.60 10.08 -2.81
CA ILE A 160 12.27 11.16 -3.75
C ILE A 160 13.00 12.45 -3.36
N ALA A 161 13.02 12.78 -2.06
CA ALA A 161 13.76 13.92 -1.56
C ALA A 161 15.28 13.78 -1.78
N LEU A 162 15.83 12.57 -1.62
CA LEU A 162 17.22 12.26 -1.95
C LEU A 162 17.52 12.45 -3.45
N ALA A 163 16.61 12.01 -4.33
CA ALA A 163 16.75 12.22 -5.77
C ALA A 163 16.79 13.73 -6.11
N ALA A 164 15.89 14.52 -5.53
CA ALA A 164 15.89 15.97 -5.67
C ALA A 164 17.20 16.61 -5.15
N ARG A 165 17.69 16.17 -3.99
CA ARG A 165 18.95 16.64 -3.38
C ARG A 165 20.15 16.46 -4.30
N GLN A 166 20.18 15.42 -5.14
CA GLN A 166 21.30 15.24 -6.08
C GLN A 166 21.41 16.39 -7.08
N ARG A 167 20.28 17.00 -7.45
CA ARG A 167 20.24 18.14 -8.37
C ARG A 167 20.41 19.48 -7.65
N THR A 168 19.76 19.65 -6.50
CA THR A 168 19.74 20.94 -5.80
C THR A 168 20.94 21.13 -4.86
N GLY A 169 21.62 20.05 -4.49
CA GLY A 169 22.67 20.04 -3.48
C GLY A 169 22.16 20.25 -2.05
N ARG A 170 20.84 20.39 -1.83
CA ARG A 170 20.23 20.72 -0.53
C ARG A 170 19.23 19.67 -0.09
N GLY A 171 19.14 19.49 1.22
CA GLY A 171 18.10 18.71 1.86
C GLY A 171 16.73 19.40 1.78
N GLN A 172 15.71 18.71 2.29
CA GLN A 172 14.36 19.24 2.46
C GLN A 172 13.60 18.46 3.54
N HIS A 173 12.42 18.97 3.91
CA HIS A 173 11.51 18.30 4.83
C HIS A 173 10.50 17.44 4.06
N VAL A 174 10.27 16.24 4.57
CA VAL A 174 9.24 15.29 4.14
C VAL A 174 8.25 15.14 5.29
N ASP A 175 7.08 15.73 5.16
CA ASP A 175 6.02 15.67 6.18
C ASP A 175 4.98 14.60 5.84
N VAL A 176 4.93 13.52 6.61
CA VAL A 176 4.14 12.31 6.32
C VAL A 176 2.95 12.20 7.28
N SER A 177 1.77 11.92 6.72
CA SER A 177 0.52 11.73 7.49
C SER A 177 0.05 10.28 7.40
N ALA A 178 -0.17 9.64 8.55
CA ALA A 178 -0.70 8.28 8.62
C ALA A 178 -2.16 8.20 8.15
N GLN A 179 -2.99 9.20 8.43
CA GLN A 179 -4.37 9.30 7.92
C GLN A 179 -4.36 9.33 6.39
N ALA A 180 -3.52 10.18 5.79
CA ALA A 180 -3.40 10.27 4.34
C ALA A 180 -2.86 8.96 3.75
N ALA A 181 -1.87 8.33 4.41
CA ALA A 181 -1.31 7.04 3.98
C ALA A 181 -2.38 5.94 3.99
N MET A 182 -3.20 5.86 5.03
CA MET A 182 -4.30 4.89 5.09
C MET A 182 -5.45 5.25 4.15
N ALA A 183 -5.61 6.52 3.74
CA ALA A 183 -6.61 6.90 2.73
C ALA A 183 -6.24 6.45 1.31
N THR A 184 -4.98 6.04 1.05
CA THR A 184 -4.57 5.56 -0.28
C THR A 184 -4.97 4.11 -0.58
N ILE A 185 -5.55 3.38 0.40
CA ILE A 185 -5.86 1.95 0.26
C ILE A 185 -7.26 1.67 -0.31
N HIS A 186 -8.13 2.68 -0.37
CA HIS A 186 -9.48 2.56 -0.92
C HIS A 186 -9.84 3.60 -2.00
N PRO A 187 -8.94 3.99 -2.94
CA PRO A 187 -9.26 4.97 -3.97
C PRO A 187 -10.55 4.72 -4.77
N PRO A 188 -10.98 3.47 -5.06
CA PRO A 188 -12.25 3.28 -5.73
C PRO A 188 -13.41 3.96 -4.97
N ALA A 189 -13.44 3.89 -3.64
CA ALA A 189 -14.54 4.46 -2.85
C ALA A 189 -14.67 5.99 -3.06
N ILE A 190 -13.56 6.73 -3.01
CA ILE A 190 -13.59 8.18 -3.24
C ILE A 190 -13.96 8.52 -4.69
N VAL A 191 -13.56 7.70 -5.66
CA VAL A 191 -13.92 7.89 -7.08
C VAL A 191 -15.43 7.69 -7.29
N PHE A 192 -16.04 6.68 -6.68
CA PHE A 192 -17.50 6.48 -6.73
C PHE A 192 -18.25 7.63 -6.06
N TRP A 193 -17.78 8.09 -4.90
CA TRP A 193 -18.37 9.25 -4.23
C TRP A 193 -18.27 10.52 -5.09
N GLU A 194 -17.11 10.82 -5.67
CA GLU A 194 -16.92 12.03 -6.47
C GLU A 194 -17.68 12.00 -7.80
N ALA A 195 -17.73 10.84 -8.46
CA ALA A 195 -18.38 10.70 -9.76
C ALA A 195 -19.90 10.58 -9.66
N LEU A 196 -20.40 9.79 -8.71
CA LEU A 196 -21.81 9.37 -8.64
C LEU A 196 -22.51 9.73 -7.33
N ARG A 197 -21.80 10.23 -6.32
CA ARG A 197 -22.30 10.40 -4.94
C ARG A 197 -22.80 9.10 -4.33
N GLU A 198 -22.21 7.99 -4.76
CA GLU A 198 -22.48 6.65 -4.24
C GLU A 198 -21.56 6.40 -3.03
N GLU A 199 -22.17 6.22 -1.86
CA GLU A 199 -21.45 5.95 -0.61
C GLU A 199 -21.22 4.45 -0.46
N HIS A 200 -20.00 4.00 -0.73
CA HIS A 200 -19.61 2.63 -0.43
C HIS A 200 -19.45 2.43 1.08
N ARG A 201 -19.90 1.28 1.58
CA ARG A 201 -19.92 0.92 3.00
C ARG A 201 -19.39 -0.49 3.21
N ARG A 202 -19.18 -0.87 4.46
CA ARG A 202 -18.80 -2.23 4.86
C ARG A 202 -19.84 -3.28 4.44
N LEU A 203 -19.35 -4.42 3.94
CA LEU A 203 -20.16 -5.49 3.34
C LEU A 203 -19.90 -6.88 3.94
N GLY A 204 -19.03 -7.00 4.94
CA GLY A 204 -18.66 -8.29 5.52
C GLY A 204 -17.91 -9.18 4.52
N PRO A 205 -18.35 -10.44 4.31
CA PRO A 205 -17.73 -11.37 3.36
C PRO A 205 -18.17 -11.16 1.91
N PHE A 206 -18.88 -10.07 1.62
CA PHE A 206 -19.47 -9.77 0.32
C PHE A 206 -18.78 -8.59 -0.38
N LEU A 207 -18.94 -8.52 -1.70
CA LEU A 207 -18.55 -7.42 -2.58
C LEU A 207 -19.79 -6.99 -3.38
N LEU A 208 -19.96 -5.71 -3.67
CA LEU A 208 -20.92 -5.26 -4.71
C LEU A 208 -20.44 -5.68 -6.12
N GLY A 209 -19.15 -5.91 -6.26
CA GLY A 209 -18.53 -6.32 -7.52
C GLY A 209 -18.72 -5.26 -8.59
N ARG A 210 -19.26 -5.67 -9.74
CA ARG A 210 -19.61 -4.80 -10.87
C ARG A 210 -21.12 -4.70 -11.07
N SER A 211 -21.91 -5.07 -10.06
CA SER A 211 -23.37 -5.02 -10.15
C SER A 211 -23.82 -3.59 -10.45
N ILE A 212 -24.70 -3.45 -11.45
CA ILE A 212 -25.35 -2.15 -11.75
C ILE A 212 -26.76 -2.08 -11.17
N VAL A 213 -27.21 -3.14 -10.50
CA VAL A 213 -28.51 -3.25 -9.83
C VAL A 213 -28.38 -3.39 -8.31
N GLY A 214 -27.15 -3.27 -7.77
CA GLY A 214 -26.86 -3.27 -6.33
C GLY A 214 -26.79 -4.64 -5.67
N ALA A 215 -26.75 -5.73 -6.43
CA ALA A 215 -26.63 -7.08 -5.88
C ALA A 215 -25.24 -7.31 -5.25
N LYS A 216 -25.23 -7.90 -4.05
CA LYS A 216 -24.03 -8.25 -3.28
C LYS A 216 -23.66 -9.70 -3.57
N PHE A 217 -22.39 -9.93 -3.92
CA PHE A 217 -21.80 -11.25 -4.20
C PHE A 217 -20.85 -11.65 -3.09
N ARG A 218 -20.99 -12.86 -2.57
CA ARG A 218 -20.06 -13.46 -1.63
C ARG A 218 -18.73 -13.69 -2.30
N ASN A 219 -17.67 -13.34 -1.58
CA ASN A 219 -16.31 -13.59 -2.02
C ASN A 219 -15.50 -14.39 -0.99
N ILE A 220 -15.85 -14.33 0.30
CA ILE A 220 -15.29 -15.22 1.32
C ILE A 220 -16.29 -16.33 1.64
N TRP A 221 -15.86 -17.57 1.40
CA TRP A 221 -16.69 -18.77 1.48
C TRP A 221 -16.17 -19.70 2.58
N PRO A 222 -17.06 -20.27 3.42
CA PRO A 222 -16.66 -21.39 4.26
C PRO A 222 -16.27 -22.59 3.38
N CYS A 223 -15.25 -23.31 3.83
CA CYS A 223 -14.82 -24.60 3.29
C CYS A 223 -14.64 -25.60 4.45
N ALA A 224 -14.20 -26.83 4.17
CA ALA A 224 -14.18 -27.91 5.17
C ALA A 224 -13.29 -27.60 6.40
N ASP A 225 -12.24 -26.80 6.24
CA ASP A 225 -11.22 -26.51 7.25
C ASP A 225 -10.86 -25.01 7.33
N GLY A 226 -11.79 -24.13 6.97
CA GLY A 226 -11.60 -22.68 7.07
C GLY A 226 -12.37 -21.91 6.01
N TYR A 227 -11.70 -21.00 5.31
CA TYR A 227 -12.31 -20.14 4.31
C TYR A 227 -11.49 -20.05 3.03
N VAL A 228 -12.17 -19.79 1.91
CA VAL A 228 -11.55 -19.53 0.60
C VAL A 228 -12.09 -18.24 0.00
N ALA A 229 -11.25 -17.56 -0.80
CA ALA A 229 -11.59 -16.38 -1.56
C ALA A 229 -11.89 -16.75 -3.02
N PHE A 230 -13.14 -16.62 -3.44
CA PHE A 230 -13.61 -17.00 -4.77
C PHE A 230 -14.71 -16.04 -5.25
N ALA A 231 -14.48 -15.36 -6.37
CA ALA A 231 -15.45 -14.42 -6.94
C ALA A 231 -16.16 -15.06 -8.13
N ILE A 232 -17.49 -15.02 -8.13
CA ILE A 232 -18.27 -15.43 -9.30
C ILE A 232 -18.38 -14.24 -10.25
N GLN A 233 -17.70 -14.33 -11.39
CA GLN A 233 -17.64 -13.26 -12.38
C GLN A 233 -18.25 -13.70 -13.71
N GLY A 234 -18.79 -12.73 -14.46
CA GLY A 234 -19.22 -12.90 -15.83
C GLY A 234 -18.27 -12.26 -16.85
N GLY A 235 -18.68 -12.29 -18.11
CA GLY A 235 -17.93 -11.71 -19.23
C GLY A 235 -16.55 -12.34 -19.46
N PRO A 236 -15.64 -11.65 -20.18
CA PRO A 236 -14.35 -12.19 -20.58
C PRO A 236 -13.46 -12.66 -19.42
N ILE A 237 -13.60 -12.04 -18.25
CA ILE A 237 -12.83 -12.38 -17.04
C ILE A 237 -13.35 -13.67 -16.40
N GLY A 238 -14.67 -13.81 -16.30
CA GLY A 238 -15.29 -14.91 -15.57
C GLY A 238 -15.50 -16.19 -16.36
N ARG A 239 -15.65 -16.11 -17.69
CA ARG A 239 -16.10 -17.24 -18.53
C ARG A 239 -15.28 -18.52 -18.36
N HIS A 240 -13.95 -18.41 -18.28
CA HIS A 240 -13.07 -19.58 -18.11
C HIS A 240 -13.28 -20.21 -16.74
N THR A 241 -13.20 -19.40 -15.68
CA THR A 241 -13.37 -19.84 -14.30
C THR A 241 -14.73 -20.51 -14.08
N GLY A 242 -15.80 -19.95 -14.63
CA GLY A 242 -17.15 -20.50 -14.52
C GLY A 242 -17.32 -21.86 -15.21
N ARG A 243 -16.80 -22.02 -16.44
CA ARG A 243 -16.80 -23.31 -17.14
C ARG A 243 -16.05 -24.38 -16.35
N MET A 244 -14.88 -24.04 -15.83
CA MET A 244 -14.05 -24.95 -15.05
C MET A 244 -14.68 -25.31 -13.70
N LEU A 245 -15.41 -24.38 -13.07
CA LEU A 245 -16.19 -24.66 -11.87
C LEU A 245 -17.28 -25.72 -12.16
N ALA A 246 -18.07 -25.51 -13.23
CA ALA A 246 -19.12 -26.46 -13.61
C ALA A 246 -18.56 -27.85 -13.96
N GLU A 247 -17.42 -27.90 -14.66
CA GLU A 247 -16.73 -29.16 -14.95
C GLU A 247 -16.20 -29.83 -13.67
N TRP A 248 -15.64 -29.07 -12.74
CA TRP A 248 -15.13 -29.60 -11.49
C TRP A 248 -16.24 -30.15 -10.61
N MET A 249 -17.34 -29.42 -10.45
CA MET A 249 -18.53 -29.88 -9.74
C MET A 249 -19.07 -31.18 -10.36
N ARG A 250 -19.12 -31.27 -11.70
CA ARG A 250 -19.54 -32.50 -12.41
C ARG A 250 -18.61 -33.67 -12.10
N SER A 251 -17.30 -33.46 -12.14
CA SER A 251 -16.30 -34.51 -11.86
C SER A 251 -16.38 -35.06 -10.43
N ARG A 252 -16.93 -34.28 -9.49
CA ARG A 252 -17.15 -34.66 -8.10
C ARG A 252 -18.58 -35.17 -7.83
N GLY A 253 -19.43 -35.29 -8.86
CA GLY A 253 -20.83 -35.68 -8.69
C GLY A 253 -21.68 -34.64 -7.94
N ALA A 254 -21.24 -33.38 -7.92
CA ALA A 254 -21.83 -32.28 -7.15
C ALA A 254 -22.33 -31.13 -8.03
N LEU A 255 -22.53 -31.37 -9.34
CA LEU A 255 -23.06 -30.34 -10.24
C LEU A 255 -24.51 -30.03 -9.89
N ASP A 256 -24.72 -28.81 -9.37
CA ASP A 256 -26.05 -28.25 -9.13
C ASP A 256 -26.71 -27.81 -10.45
N GLU A 257 -28.02 -27.94 -10.55
CA GLU A 257 -28.80 -27.56 -11.74
C GLU A 257 -28.62 -26.09 -12.11
N VAL A 258 -28.49 -25.19 -11.13
CA VAL A 258 -28.27 -23.75 -11.35
C VAL A 258 -26.95 -23.54 -12.08
N ILE A 259 -25.86 -24.16 -11.62
CA ILE A 259 -24.54 -24.01 -12.22
C ILE A 259 -24.46 -24.73 -13.57
N GLY A 260 -25.10 -25.90 -13.69
CA GLY A 260 -25.15 -26.67 -14.93
C GLY A 260 -25.94 -25.99 -16.05
N GLY A 261 -26.88 -25.11 -15.72
CA GLY A 261 -27.71 -24.38 -16.67
C GLY A 261 -27.12 -23.05 -17.18
N ILE A 262 -25.98 -22.59 -16.64
CA ILE A 262 -25.38 -21.31 -17.05
C ILE A 262 -24.60 -21.46 -18.35
N ASP A 263 -24.93 -20.62 -19.33
CA ASP A 263 -24.05 -20.34 -20.46
C ASP A 263 -23.00 -19.29 -20.06
N TRP A 264 -21.81 -19.78 -19.70
CA TRP A 264 -20.70 -18.94 -19.26
C TRP A 264 -20.12 -18.01 -20.33
N ASP A 265 -20.48 -18.18 -21.61
CA ASP A 265 -20.02 -17.27 -22.67
C ASP A 265 -20.82 -15.99 -22.76
N THR A 266 -22.07 -16.04 -22.32
CA THR A 266 -23.01 -14.92 -22.33
C THR A 266 -23.38 -14.45 -20.92
N PHE A 267 -22.96 -15.18 -19.88
CA PHE A 267 -23.20 -14.84 -18.48
C PHE A 267 -22.65 -13.45 -18.12
N ASP A 268 -23.56 -12.56 -17.71
CA ASP A 268 -23.26 -11.22 -17.21
C ASP A 268 -23.76 -11.07 -15.78
N ASN A 269 -22.84 -11.19 -14.82
CA ASN A 269 -23.16 -11.09 -13.41
C ASN A 269 -23.60 -9.67 -12.98
N ARG A 270 -23.37 -8.65 -13.81
CA ARG A 270 -23.71 -7.26 -13.47
C ARG A 270 -25.22 -7.02 -13.40
N LEU A 271 -25.99 -7.85 -14.09
CA LEU A 271 -27.44 -7.71 -14.28
C LEU A 271 -28.27 -8.58 -13.34
N LEU A 272 -27.63 -9.45 -12.55
CA LEU A 272 -28.36 -10.38 -11.68
C LEU A 272 -29.03 -9.66 -10.52
N SER A 273 -30.29 -10.01 -10.27
CA SER A 273 -30.99 -9.65 -9.04
C SER A 273 -30.39 -10.37 -7.83
N GLN A 274 -30.59 -9.83 -6.62
CA GLN A 274 -30.09 -10.48 -5.40
C GLN A 274 -30.61 -11.92 -5.25
N ALA A 275 -31.87 -12.19 -5.61
CA ALA A 275 -32.45 -13.53 -5.54
C ALA A 275 -31.79 -14.54 -6.51
N GLU A 276 -31.31 -14.07 -7.68
CA GLU A 276 -30.54 -14.92 -8.60
C GLU A 276 -29.14 -15.20 -8.06
N VAL A 277 -28.50 -14.18 -7.47
CA VAL A 277 -27.21 -14.32 -6.79
C VAL A 277 -27.33 -15.32 -5.64
N ASP A 278 -28.34 -15.21 -4.78
CA ASP A 278 -28.51 -16.11 -3.64
C ASP A 278 -28.68 -17.59 -4.06
N ARG A 279 -29.35 -17.86 -5.19
CA ARG A 279 -29.46 -19.21 -5.76
C ARG A 279 -28.12 -19.73 -6.25
N LEU A 280 -27.38 -18.90 -6.98
CA LEU A 280 -26.03 -19.20 -7.45
C LEU A 280 -25.08 -19.48 -6.28
N GLU A 281 -25.11 -18.64 -5.25
CA GLU A 281 -24.28 -18.80 -4.05
C GLU A 281 -24.63 -20.06 -3.26
N THR A 282 -25.90 -20.39 -3.15
CA THR A 282 -26.33 -21.63 -2.49
C THR A 282 -25.73 -22.86 -3.18
N ALA A 283 -25.73 -22.88 -4.52
CA ALA A 283 -25.16 -23.96 -5.31
C ALA A 283 -23.63 -24.07 -5.14
N VAL A 284 -22.91 -22.94 -5.26
CA VAL A 284 -21.45 -22.90 -5.10
C VAL A 284 -21.04 -23.22 -3.66
N GLY A 285 -21.76 -22.68 -2.67
CA GLY A 285 -21.47 -22.88 -1.25
C GLY A 285 -21.53 -24.35 -0.84
N LYS A 286 -22.54 -25.09 -1.31
CA LYS A 286 -22.65 -26.55 -1.07
C LYS A 286 -21.43 -27.33 -1.57
N PHE A 287 -20.84 -26.89 -2.69
CA PHE A 287 -19.64 -27.52 -3.24
C PHE A 287 -18.38 -27.13 -2.47
N LEU A 288 -18.20 -25.84 -2.16
CA LEU A 288 -16.98 -25.36 -1.50
C LEU A 288 -16.82 -25.91 -0.07
N VAL A 289 -17.91 -26.14 0.67
CA VAL A 289 -17.85 -26.78 2.00
C VAL A 289 -17.37 -28.23 1.97
N MET A 290 -17.34 -28.88 0.80
CA MET A 290 -16.80 -30.24 0.63
C MET A 290 -15.27 -30.26 0.44
N LEU A 291 -14.66 -29.10 0.19
CA LEU A 291 -13.24 -28.99 -0.13
C LEU A 291 -12.48 -28.46 1.07
N THR A 292 -11.29 -29.00 1.33
CA THR A 292 -10.31 -28.33 2.20
C THR A 292 -9.73 -27.10 1.49
N LYS A 293 -9.10 -26.18 2.23
CA LYS A 293 -8.32 -25.06 1.66
C LYS A 293 -7.28 -25.57 0.67
N ARG A 294 -6.62 -26.68 0.99
CA ARG A 294 -5.63 -27.33 0.13
C ARG A 294 -6.25 -27.91 -1.14
N ASP A 295 -7.31 -28.71 -1.02
CA ASP A 295 -8.02 -29.27 -2.17
C ASP A 295 -8.55 -28.18 -3.09
N PHE A 296 -9.04 -27.09 -2.49
CA PHE A 296 -9.50 -25.92 -3.24
C PHE A 296 -8.36 -25.31 -4.04
N PHE A 297 -7.23 -25.00 -3.39
CA PHE A 297 -6.13 -24.30 -4.02
C PHE A 297 -5.45 -25.12 -5.12
N ASP A 298 -5.16 -26.40 -4.86
CA ASP A 298 -4.63 -27.32 -5.87
C ASP A 298 -5.62 -27.47 -7.05
N GLY A 299 -6.92 -27.49 -6.75
CA GLY A 299 -7.98 -27.59 -7.74
C GLY A 299 -8.09 -26.39 -8.67
N VAL A 300 -7.98 -25.17 -8.14
CA VAL A 300 -8.02 -23.93 -8.94
C VAL A 300 -6.74 -23.72 -9.74
N ILE A 301 -5.56 -24.07 -9.20
CA ILE A 301 -4.30 -24.04 -9.95
C ILE A 301 -4.37 -24.98 -11.15
N ALA A 302 -4.77 -26.24 -10.93
CA ALA A 302 -4.85 -27.25 -11.98
C ALA A 302 -5.81 -26.88 -13.13
N ARG A 303 -6.77 -26.00 -12.86
CA ARG A 303 -7.79 -25.54 -13.82
C ARG A 303 -7.59 -24.11 -14.29
N ASN A 304 -6.51 -23.44 -13.85
CA ASN A 304 -6.25 -22.03 -14.16
C ASN A 304 -7.45 -21.12 -13.80
N MET A 305 -8.04 -21.35 -12.62
CA MET A 305 -9.21 -20.63 -12.10
C MET A 305 -8.82 -19.50 -11.15
N LEU A 306 -9.64 -18.46 -11.08
CA LEU A 306 -9.46 -17.32 -10.16
C LEU A 306 -9.91 -17.69 -8.74
N GLY A 307 -9.03 -18.24 -7.91
CA GLY A 307 -9.34 -18.56 -6.52
C GLY A 307 -8.10 -18.75 -5.65
N TYR A 308 -8.22 -18.42 -4.37
CA TYR A 308 -7.14 -18.55 -3.37
C TYR A 308 -7.71 -18.97 -2.01
N PRO A 309 -6.93 -19.67 -1.16
CA PRO A 309 -7.30 -19.88 0.23
C PRO A 309 -7.26 -18.56 1.01
N VAL A 310 -8.06 -18.48 2.09
CA VAL A 310 -7.80 -17.52 3.17
C VAL A 310 -6.77 -18.15 4.08
N SER A 311 -5.51 -17.79 3.85
CA SER A 311 -4.39 -18.49 4.48
C SER A 311 -4.18 -18.04 5.92
N ASP A 312 -3.70 -18.95 6.75
CA ASP A 312 -3.17 -18.66 8.08
C ASP A 312 -1.63 -18.76 8.12
N ALA A 313 -1.03 -18.44 9.27
CA ALA A 313 0.42 -18.43 9.41
C ALA A 313 1.08 -19.80 9.09
N PRO A 314 0.62 -20.94 9.63
CA PRO A 314 1.16 -22.26 9.27
C PRO A 314 1.19 -22.51 7.76
N GLU A 315 0.10 -22.21 7.06
CA GLU A 315 0.00 -22.42 5.62
C GLU A 315 1.00 -21.56 4.85
N ILE A 316 1.11 -20.28 5.22
CA ILE A 316 2.08 -19.34 4.64
C ILE A 316 3.52 -19.85 4.84
N PHE A 317 3.87 -20.39 6.02
CA PHE A 317 5.19 -20.97 6.26
C PHE A 317 5.50 -22.21 5.41
N SER A 318 4.48 -22.93 4.97
CA SER A 318 4.58 -24.15 4.15
C SER A 318 4.34 -23.91 2.65
N ASP A 319 4.17 -22.66 2.23
CA ASP A 319 3.83 -22.31 0.86
C ASP A 319 4.98 -22.61 -0.12
N ALA A 320 4.70 -23.47 -1.10
CA ALA A 320 5.68 -23.92 -2.09
C ALA A 320 6.19 -22.78 -3.00
N GLN A 321 5.39 -21.74 -3.23
CA GLN A 321 5.80 -20.57 -4.00
C GLN A 321 6.84 -19.75 -3.25
N LEU A 322 6.63 -19.54 -1.95
CA LEU A 322 7.58 -18.80 -1.09
C LEU A 322 8.89 -19.58 -0.92
N GLU A 323 8.79 -20.90 -0.76
CA GLU A 323 9.96 -21.78 -0.68
C GLU A 323 10.79 -21.73 -1.97
N ALA A 324 10.14 -21.92 -3.13
CA ALA A 324 10.81 -21.95 -4.43
C ALA A 324 11.47 -20.62 -4.83
N ARG A 325 11.15 -19.54 -4.12
CA ARG A 325 11.67 -18.19 -4.34
C ARG A 325 12.62 -17.72 -3.24
N ASP A 326 13.08 -18.63 -2.39
CA ASP A 326 13.97 -18.33 -1.26
C ASP A 326 13.46 -17.14 -0.43
N PHE A 327 12.15 -17.09 -0.19
CA PHE A 327 11.53 -15.95 0.51
C PHE A 327 11.98 -15.89 1.97
N TRP A 328 12.05 -17.04 2.63
CA TRP A 328 12.36 -17.12 4.05
C TRP A 328 13.86 -17.02 4.32
N GLN A 329 14.22 -16.24 5.33
CA GLN A 329 15.59 -16.15 5.83
C GLN A 329 15.65 -16.48 7.31
N ASP A 330 16.75 -17.08 7.76
CA ASP A 330 16.96 -17.40 9.17
C ASP A 330 17.65 -16.24 9.89
N LEU A 331 17.05 -15.75 10.97
CA LEU A 331 17.66 -14.83 11.92
C LEU A 331 18.18 -15.58 13.14
N ASP A 332 19.43 -15.28 13.51
CA ASP A 332 19.99 -15.72 14.79
C ASP A 332 19.73 -14.66 15.87
N LEU A 333 18.92 -15.01 16.86
CA LEU A 333 18.61 -14.19 18.03
C LEU A 333 19.27 -14.79 19.27
N GLY A 334 20.60 -14.72 19.34
CA GLY A 334 21.38 -15.18 20.49
C GLY A 334 21.33 -16.70 20.69
N GLY A 335 21.44 -17.47 19.61
CA GLY A 335 21.44 -18.93 19.60
C GLY A 335 20.09 -19.57 19.25
N ARG A 336 19.02 -18.78 19.14
CA ARG A 336 17.73 -19.22 18.61
C ARG A 336 17.58 -18.78 17.15
N ARG A 337 17.45 -19.75 16.25
CA ARG A 337 17.10 -19.49 14.84
C ARG A 337 15.61 -19.23 14.70
N VAL A 338 15.25 -18.14 14.03
CA VAL A 338 13.87 -17.74 13.73
C VAL A 338 13.73 -17.54 12.24
N ARG A 339 12.74 -18.19 11.64
CA ARG A 339 12.41 -17.99 10.24
C ARG A 339 11.69 -16.65 10.08
N PHE A 340 12.25 -15.77 9.25
CA PHE A 340 11.84 -14.38 9.10
C PHE A 340 11.50 -14.07 7.62
N PRO A 341 10.47 -13.25 7.33
CA PRO A 341 10.17 -12.80 5.97
C PRO A 341 11.36 -12.08 5.31
N GLY A 342 11.92 -12.61 4.23
CA GLY A 342 13.04 -11.98 3.53
C GLY A 342 12.67 -10.65 2.86
N GLY A 343 13.63 -10.02 2.18
CA GLY A 343 13.41 -8.75 1.49
C GLY A 343 12.25 -8.80 0.47
N PHE A 344 11.57 -7.67 0.28
CA PHE A 344 10.27 -7.58 -0.42
C PHE A 344 10.31 -7.81 -1.95
N ALA A 345 11.50 -7.85 -2.56
CA ALA A 345 11.68 -8.04 -4.01
C ALA A 345 13.01 -8.75 -4.31
N LEU A 346 13.14 -9.27 -5.53
CA LEU A 346 14.41 -9.71 -6.08
C LEU A 346 15.01 -8.61 -6.96
N PHE A 347 16.28 -8.32 -6.76
CA PHE A 347 17.07 -7.37 -7.55
C PHE A 347 18.15 -8.13 -8.31
N ASP A 348 18.08 -8.13 -9.64
CA ASP A 348 18.90 -8.99 -10.51
C ASP A 348 18.87 -10.47 -10.09
N GLY A 349 17.69 -10.94 -9.67
CA GLY A 349 17.48 -12.30 -9.18
C GLY A 349 17.94 -12.57 -7.74
N ALA A 350 18.53 -11.59 -7.06
CA ALA A 350 18.99 -11.73 -5.67
C ALA A 350 18.04 -11.07 -4.67
N ARG A 351 17.72 -11.79 -3.58
CA ARG A 351 16.95 -11.24 -2.47
C ARG A 351 17.86 -10.45 -1.51
N PRO A 352 17.49 -9.24 -1.08
CA PRO A 352 18.22 -8.55 -0.03
C PRO A 352 18.26 -9.35 1.27
N ARG A 353 19.40 -9.33 1.96
CA ARG A 353 19.58 -10.06 3.22
C ARG A 353 18.88 -9.35 4.38
N VAL A 354 18.35 -10.15 5.30
CA VAL A 354 17.79 -9.69 6.56
C VAL A 354 18.63 -10.20 7.71
N GLY A 355 18.95 -9.33 8.65
CA GLY A 355 19.71 -9.59 9.87
C GLY A 355 18.96 -9.11 11.10
N ALA A 356 19.28 -9.70 12.25
CA ALA A 356 18.74 -9.27 13.53
C ALA A 356 19.18 -7.83 13.86
N PRO A 357 18.35 -7.04 14.56
CA PRO A 357 18.80 -5.77 15.11
C PRO A 357 19.99 -6.00 16.04
N THR A 358 21.02 -5.16 15.93
CA THR A 358 22.25 -5.30 16.73
C THR A 358 22.45 -4.07 17.60
N VAL A 359 22.99 -4.25 18.80
CA VAL A 359 23.49 -3.15 19.62
C VAL A 359 24.87 -2.76 19.10
N ALA A 360 25.09 -1.49 18.82
CA ALA A 360 26.38 -0.98 18.35
C ALA A 360 26.98 0.02 19.35
N ASP A 361 28.31 -0.02 19.48
CA ASP A 361 29.07 0.97 20.26
C ASP A 361 28.88 2.37 19.63
N PRO A 362 28.30 3.34 20.38
CA PRO A 362 28.07 4.69 19.89
C PRO A 362 29.34 5.36 19.36
N VAL A 363 30.50 5.14 19.99
CA VAL A 363 31.76 5.80 19.60
C VAL A 363 32.26 5.25 18.26
N ALA A 364 32.24 3.93 18.08
CA ALA A 364 32.59 3.29 16.82
C ALA A 364 31.64 3.70 15.67
N VAL A 365 30.34 3.78 15.94
CA VAL A 365 29.33 4.24 14.98
C VAL A 365 29.66 5.64 14.48
N ILE A 366 29.86 6.59 15.39
CA ILE A 366 30.10 7.97 15.00
C ILE A 366 31.46 8.13 14.30
N ALA A 367 32.48 7.36 14.67
CA ALA A 367 33.75 7.33 13.96
C ALA A 367 33.59 6.86 12.51
N ALA A 368 32.80 5.80 12.26
CA ALA A 368 32.49 5.33 10.91
C ALA A 368 31.64 6.31 10.09
N TRP A 369 30.79 7.08 10.77
CA TRP A 369 29.99 8.13 10.15
C TRP A 369 30.74 9.45 9.95
N SER A 370 31.86 9.68 10.65
CA SER A 370 32.53 10.97 10.66
C SER A 370 32.99 11.35 9.24
N ARG A 371 32.47 12.48 8.73
CA ARG A 371 33.06 13.18 7.60
C ARG A 371 34.21 14.04 8.14
N ALA A 372 35.28 14.22 7.35
CA ALA A 372 36.50 14.94 7.76
C ALA A 372 36.32 16.40 8.24
N ASN A 373 35.08 16.95 8.26
CA ASN A 373 34.75 18.33 8.62
C ASN A 373 33.76 18.48 9.81
N ALA A 374 33.54 17.45 10.62
CA ALA A 374 32.54 17.49 11.71
C ALA A 374 33.11 17.79 13.11
N GLU A 375 34.14 18.66 13.20
CA GLU A 375 34.64 19.14 14.49
C GLU A 375 33.92 20.45 14.87
N ALA A 376 33.20 20.39 16.01
CA ALA A 376 32.42 21.45 16.67
C ALA A 376 31.05 21.82 16.05
N CYS A 377 30.05 20.94 16.19
CA CYS A 377 28.63 21.34 16.11
C CYS A 377 28.04 21.52 17.51
N THR A 378 28.15 22.73 18.07
CA THR A 378 27.33 23.15 19.22
C THR A 378 26.04 23.78 18.73
N LEU A 379 24.93 23.48 19.42
CA LEU A 379 23.59 24.05 19.22
C LEU A 379 23.62 25.58 19.00
N PRO A 380 22.73 26.13 18.15
CA PRO A 380 22.23 27.48 18.35
C PRO A 380 21.43 27.52 19.66
N ALA A 381 21.71 28.48 20.54
CA ALA A 381 20.87 28.76 21.70
C ALA A 381 19.55 29.40 21.24
N SER A 382 18.56 28.60 20.88
CA SER A 382 17.20 29.11 20.65
C SER A 382 16.15 28.13 21.15
N THR A 383 15.16 28.68 21.84
CA THR A 383 13.90 28.04 22.23
C THR A 383 13.24 27.39 21.01
N PRO A 384 12.61 26.20 21.13
CA PRO A 384 11.87 25.62 20.02
C PRO A 384 10.68 26.51 19.66
N GLU A 385 10.87 27.43 18.72
CA GLU A 385 9.74 27.94 17.94
C GLU A 385 9.25 26.78 17.08
N ARG A 386 7.96 26.42 17.21
CA ARG A 386 7.29 25.53 16.26
C ARG A 386 7.57 26.07 14.86
N ALA A 387 8.31 25.31 14.06
CA ALA A 387 8.69 25.73 12.71
C ALA A 387 7.47 26.11 11.88
N ALA A 388 7.69 27.04 10.94
CA ALA A 388 6.75 27.31 9.86
C ALA A 388 6.28 25.99 9.23
N SER A 389 4.97 25.76 9.28
CA SER A 389 4.32 24.59 8.73
C SER A 389 4.64 24.45 7.24
N VAL A 390 4.96 23.22 6.81
CA VAL A 390 4.78 22.86 5.39
C VAL A 390 3.27 22.81 5.17
N GLY A 391 2.68 23.95 4.80
CA GLY A 391 1.31 23.99 4.26
C GLY A 391 1.31 23.45 2.82
N ALA A 392 0.13 23.30 2.23
CA ALA A 392 0.03 23.06 0.79
C ALA A 392 0.63 24.25 0.01
N THR A 393 1.91 24.19 -0.32
CA THR A 393 2.59 25.21 -1.13
C THR A 393 2.35 24.92 -2.60
N VAL A 394 1.86 25.92 -3.33
CA VAL A 394 1.78 25.88 -4.80
C VAL A 394 3.20 25.81 -5.35
N ARG A 395 3.47 24.83 -6.22
CA ARG A 395 4.75 24.71 -6.91
C ARG A 395 4.98 25.96 -7.77
N ASP A 396 6.21 26.48 -7.75
CA ASP A 396 6.68 27.41 -8.78
C ASP A 396 6.87 26.63 -10.10
N PRO A 397 6.13 26.96 -11.18
CA PRO A 397 6.23 26.26 -12.46
C PRO A 397 7.66 26.22 -13.04
N ASP A 398 8.49 27.22 -12.73
CA ASP A 398 9.86 27.35 -13.20
C ASP A 398 10.85 26.48 -12.39
N GLN A 399 10.44 26.01 -11.21
CA GLN A 399 11.25 25.11 -10.38
C GLN A 399 11.06 23.66 -10.82
N ALA A 400 12.15 23.03 -11.26
CA ALA A 400 12.12 21.63 -11.69
C ALA A 400 11.77 20.68 -10.53
N ALA A 401 10.80 19.80 -10.75
CA ALA A 401 10.30 18.82 -9.77
C ALA A 401 11.34 17.75 -9.41
N ALA A 402 11.05 16.92 -8.40
CA ALA A 402 12.03 16.00 -7.80
C ALA A 402 12.63 14.98 -8.79
N LEU A 403 11.82 14.47 -9.73
CA LEU A 403 12.17 13.44 -10.71
C LEU A 403 12.24 13.97 -12.15
N SER A 404 12.28 15.30 -12.36
CA SER A 404 12.43 15.86 -13.70
C SER A 404 13.69 15.32 -14.40
N GLY A 405 13.53 14.94 -15.66
CA GLY A 405 14.56 14.29 -16.48
C GLY A 405 14.46 12.76 -16.52
N LEU A 406 13.67 12.14 -15.63
CA LEU A 406 13.42 10.69 -15.67
C LEU A 406 12.35 10.35 -16.70
N ARG A 407 12.62 9.43 -17.63
CA ARG A 407 11.61 8.89 -18.55
C ARG A 407 11.22 7.47 -18.19
N VAL A 408 9.93 7.19 -18.13
CA VAL A 408 9.36 5.89 -17.78
C VAL A 408 8.43 5.40 -18.88
N VAL A 409 8.60 4.16 -19.30
CA VAL A 409 7.65 3.45 -20.17
C VAL A 409 6.87 2.47 -19.33
N GLU A 410 5.56 2.65 -19.28
CA GLU A 410 4.66 1.82 -18.47
C GLU A 410 3.81 0.93 -19.37
N LEU A 411 3.99 -0.38 -19.20
CA LEU A 411 3.26 -1.47 -19.83
C LEU A 411 2.41 -2.16 -18.75
N GLY A 412 1.56 -1.39 -18.09
CA GLY A 412 0.75 -1.81 -16.94
C GLY A 412 -0.74 -1.67 -17.20
N TRP A 413 -1.54 -2.46 -16.50
CA TRP A 413 -3.00 -2.49 -16.62
C TRP A 413 -3.62 -2.39 -15.23
N ALA A 414 -4.84 -1.85 -15.13
CA ALA A 414 -5.58 -1.68 -13.90
C ALA A 414 -4.81 -0.85 -12.84
N ALA A 415 -4.54 -1.41 -11.66
CA ALA A 415 -4.05 -0.63 -10.51
C ALA A 415 -2.54 -0.75 -10.29
N ALA A 416 -2.00 -1.96 -10.08
CA ALA A 416 -0.66 -2.15 -9.51
C ALA A 416 0.48 -1.51 -10.32
N GLY A 417 0.59 -1.79 -11.62
CA GLY A 417 1.58 -1.15 -12.48
C GLY A 417 1.31 0.36 -12.64
N PRO A 418 0.10 0.76 -13.08
CA PRO A 418 -0.23 2.15 -13.29
C PRO A 418 -0.04 3.07 -12.09
N LEU A 419 -0.34 2.61 -10.88
CA LEU A 419 -0.19 3.47 -9.70
C LEU A 419 1.28 3.74 -9.36
N VAL A 420 2.22 2.83 -9.71
CA VAL A 420 3.67 3.08 -9.58
C VAL A 420 4.08 4.23 -10.50
N GLY A 421 3.73 4.18 -11.79
CA GLY A 421 4.05 5.25 -12.73
C GLY A 421 3.36 6.56 -12.35
N LYS A 422 2.14 6.54 -11.82
CA LYS A 422 1.47 7.74 -11.30
C LYS A 422 2.30 8.42 -10.22
N TYR A 423 2.83 7.69 -9.23
CA TYR A 423 3.68 8.30 -8.20
C TYR A 423 4.95 8.92 -8.80
N LEU A 424 5.56 8.31 -9.81
CA LEU A 424 6.73 8.90 -10.49
C LEU A 424 6.33 10.17 -11.28
N ALA A 425 5.22 10.14 -12.01
CA ALA A 425 4.68 11.29 -12.74
C ALA A 425 4.33 12.45 -11.79
N ASN A 426 3.73 12.13 -10.64
CA ASN A 426 3.38 13.11 -9.61
C ASN A 426 4.59 13.77 -8.95
N HIS A 427 5.81 13.32 -9.26
CA HIS A 427 7.05 13.96 -8.85
C HIS A 427 7.89 14.45 -10.04
N GLY A 428 7.30 14.50 -11.23
CA GLY A 428 7.84 15.15 -12.43
C GLY A 428 8.57 14.24 -13.41
N ALA A 429 8.47 12.91 -13.27
CA ALA A 429 8.95 12.00 -14.30
C ALA A 429 8.04 12.07 -15.54
N GLU A 430 8.62 11.93 -16.73
CA GLU A 430 7.87 11.76 -17.96
C GLU A 430 7.44 10.29 -18.08
N VAL A 431 6.19 10.00 -17.73
CA VAL A 431 5.64 8.64 -17.77
C VAL A 431 4.76 8.47 -19.00
N ILE A 432 5.11 7.50 -19.84
CA ILE A 432 4.39 7.12 -21.05
C ILE A 432 3.65 5.83 -20.77
N HIS A 433 2.34 5.93 -20.55
CA HIS A 433 1.44 4.79 -20.44
C HIS A 433 1.14 4.26 -21.84
N VAL A 434 1.57 3.03 -22.11
CA VAL A 434 1.39 2.36 -23.40
C VAL A 434 0.32 1.29 -23.27
N GLU A 435 -0.78 1.48 -24.01
CA GLU A 435 -1.95 0.61 -23.95
C GLU A 435 -2.46 0.20 -25.33
N SER A 436 -3.41 -0.73 -25.41
CA SER A 436 -3.97 -1.19 -26.68
C SER A 436 -5.34 -0.58 -26.95
N GLY A 437 -5.56 -0.05 -28.15
CA GLY A 437 -6.90 0.38 -28.58
C GLY A 437 -7.88 -0.77 -28.88
N THR A 438 -7.38 -2.00 -29.05
CA THR A 438 -8.21 -3.19 -29.35
C THR A 438 -8.45 -4.07 -28.13
N ALA A 439 -7.52 -4.06 -27.17
CA ALA A 439 -7.66 -4.71 -25.88
C ALA A 439 -7.50 -3.66 -24.77
N LEU A 440 -8.57 -2.90 -24.53
CA LEU A 440 -8.59 -1.79 -23.59
C LEU A 440 -8.37 -2.28 -22.15
N ASP A 441 -7.78 -1.40 -21.33
CA ASP A 441 -7.74 -1.58 -19.88
C ASP A 441 -9.17 -1.79 -19.33
N ALA A 442 -9.31 -2.68 -18.34
CA ALA A 442 -10.57 -2.90 -17.64
C ALA A 442 -11.10 -1.61 -16.99
N PHE A 443 -10.21 -0.73 -16.53
CA PHE A 443 -10.55 0.60 -16.01
C PHE A 443 -11.07 1.56 -17.10
N ARG A 444 -10.85 1.31 -18.39
CA ARG A 444 -11.47 2.06 -19.49
C ARG A 444 -12.83 1.51 -19.92
N SER A 445 -13.05 0.21 -19.73
CA SER A 445 -14.09 -0.51 -20.47
C SER A 445 -15.16 -1.20 -19.62
N THR A 446 -14.80 -1.72 -18.44
CA THR A 446 -15.69 -2.62 -17.69
C THR A 446 -15.77 -2.34 -16.19
N TYR A 447 -14.90 -1.49 -15.64
CA TYR A 447 -14.90 -1.13 -14.24
C TYR A 447 -15.47 0.30 -14.04
N PRO A 448 -16.68 0.45 -13.45
CA PRO A 448 -17.31 1.76 -13.23
C PRO A 448 -16.58 2.62 -12.18
N PRO A 449 -16.89 3.92 -12.07
CA PRO A 449 -17.96 4.64 -12.76
C PRO A 449 -17.57 5.21 -14.14
N PHE A 450 -18.57 5.40 -14.99
CA PHE A 450 -18.47 6.00 -16.32
C PHE A 450 -19.33 7.27 -16.42
N LYS A 451 -18.93 8.23 -17.25
CA LYS A 451 -19.79 9.37 -17.63
C LYS A 451 -20.68 8.98 -18.81
N GLY A 452 -21.90 8.54 -18.52
CA GLY A 452 -22.82 7.98 -19.51
C GLY A 452 -22.48 6.53 -19.86
N GLU A 453 -22.82 6.11 -21.08
CA GLU A 453 -22.54 4.75 -21.58
C GLU A 453 -21.04 4.47 -21.64
N PRO A 454 -20.55 3.27 -21.25
CA PRO A 454 -19.12 2.97 -21.23
C PRO A 454 -18.42 3.23 -22.57
N ALA A 455 -17.37 4.04 -22.54
CA ALA A 455 -16.51 4.36 -23.68
C ALA A 455 -15.05 4.57 -23.23
N PRO A 456 -14.04 4.42 -24.11
CA PRO A 456 -12.64 4.40 -23.70
C PRO A 456 -12.17 5.64 -22.92
N ASN A 457 -12.78 6.80 -23.17
CA ASN A 457 -12.36 8.11 -22.65
C ASN A 457 -13.29 8.68 -21.56
N ASN A 458 -14.31 7.95 -21.12
CA ASN A 458 -15.28 8.44 -20.14
C ASN A 458 -15.29 7.64 -18.83
N ALA A 459 -14.23 6.89 -18.56
CA ALA A 459 -14.08 6.11 -17.35
C ALA A 459 -13.29 6.87 -16.27
N TRP A 460 -13.93 7.10 -15.12
CA TRP A 460 -13.34 7.87 -14.02
C TRP A 460 -12.16 7.16 -13.37
N MET A 461 -12.23 5.84 -13.25
CA MET A 461 -11.14 5.03 -12.67
C MET A 461 -9.86 5.15 -13.50
N PHE A 462 -9.95 5.06 -14.83
CA PHE A 462 -8.75 5.25 -15.65
C PHE A 462 -8.13 6.63 -15.46
N ALA A 463 -8.94 7.69 -15.50
CA ALA A 463 -8.48 9.07 -15.33
C ALA A 463 -7.81 9.32 -13.96
N PHE A 464 -8.29 8.65 -12.91
CA PHE A 464 -7.75 8.77 -11.55
C PHE A 464 -6.40 8.05 -11.34
N TYR A 465 -6.21 6.89 -11.97
CA TYR A 465 -4.99 6.07 -11.80
C TYR A 465 -3.85 6.46 -12.76
N ASN A 466 -4.12 7.32 -13.75
CA ASN A 466 -3.18 7.68 -14.80
C ASN A 466 -2.95 9.19 -14.95
N ASP A 467 -3.35 10.00 -13.99
CA ASP A 467 -3.03 11.44 -13.93
C ASP A 467 -1.52 11.72 -14.03
N GLY A 468 -1.20 12.85 -14.66
CA GLY A 468 0.16 13.28 -14.93
C GLY A 468 0.90 12.49 -16.03
N LYS A 469 0.30 11.46 -16.63
CA LYS A 469 0.93 10.61 -17.65
C LYS A 469 0.58 11.03 -19.08
N LYS A 470 1.45 10.66 -20.01
CA LYS A 470 1.18 10.62 -21.46
C LYS A 470 0.54 9.30 -21.85
N GLY A 471 -0.40 9.32 -22.79
CA GLY A 471 -1.10 8.14 -23.29
C GLY A 471 -0.76 7.83 -24.74
N ALA A 472 -0.18 6.65 -25.00
CA ALA A 472 0.16 6.18 -26.35
C ALA A 472 -0.43 4.78 -26.61
N THR A 473 -0.87 4.53 -27.84
CA THR A 473 -1.42 3.24 -28.24
C THR A 473 -0.35 2.35 -28.87
N LEU A 474 -0.33 1.07 -28.50
CA LEU A 474 0.46 0.02 -29.15
C LEU A 474 -0.23 -1.34 -28.96
N ASN A 475 -0.58 -1.99 -30.06
CA ASN A 475 -1.10 -3.35 -30.06
C ASN A 475 0.03 -4.38 -29.90
N LEU A 476 0.34 -4.75 -28.65
CA LEU A 476 1.39 -5.73 -28.34
C LEU A 476 1.14 -7.16 -28.89
N ARG A 477 -0.01 -7.44 -29.51
CA ARG A 477 -0.26 -8.71 -30.22
C ARG A 477 0.20 -8.66 -31.68
N HIS A 478 0.45 -7.47 -32.22
CA HIS A 478 0.89 -7.32 -33.59
C HIS A 478 2.35 -7.77 -33.77
N PRO A 479 2.72 -8.51 -34.82
CA PRO A 479 4.10 -9.00 -35.01
C PRO A 479 5.19 -7.92 -35.01
N LYS A 480 4.87 -6.70 -35.47
CA LYS A 480 5.80 -5.55 -35.49
C LYS A 480 5.95 -4.86 -34.12
N ALA A 481 5.10 -5.15 -33.14
CA ALA A 481 5.01 -4.35 -31.91
C ALA A 481 6.25 -4.44 -31.03
N ALA A 482 6.91 -5.60 -30.96
CA ALA A 482 8.11 -5.77 -30.14
C ALA A 482 9.24 -4.84 -30.59
N ALA A 483 9.49 -4.76 -31.90
CA ALA A 483 10.52 -3.88 -32.46
C ALA A 483 10.23 -2.41 -32.18
N ILE A 484 8.97 -1.98 -32.31
CA ILE A 484 8.54 -0.61 -32.02
C ILE A 484 8.63 -0.29 -30.53
N ALA A 485 8.19 -1.20 -29.65
CA ALA A 485 8.34 -1.04 -28.21
C ALA A 485 9.81 -0.92 -27.79
N LEU A 486 10.72 -1.71 -28.38
CA LEU A 486 12.15 -1.61 -28.10
C LEU A 486 12.75 -0.26 -28.54
N ARG A 487 12.26 0.36 -29.64
CA ARG A 487 12.66 1.74 -30.02
C ARG A 487 12.25 2.75 -28.96
N LEU A 488 11.06 2.62 -28.39
CA LEU A 488 10.62 3.48 -27.29
C LEU A 488 11.44 3.25 -26.02
N ILE A 489 11.69 1.97 -25.66
CA ILE A 489 12.46 1.57 -24.48
C ILE A 489 13.91 2.06 -24.55
N ALA A 490 14.51 2.12 -25.74
CA ALA A 490 15.86 2.67 -25.93
C ALA A 490 15.98 4.15 -25.45
N ASN A 491 14.87 4.86 -25.32
CA ASN A 491 14.81 6.25 -24.86
C ASN A 491 14.39 6.38 -23.38
N ALA A 492 14.13 5.28 -22.68
CA ALA A 492 13.56 5.27 -21.33
C ALA A 492 14.62 4.97 -20.26
N ASP A 493 14.45 5.50 -19.05
CA ASP A 493 15.26 5.12 -17.89
C ASP A 493 14.73 3.91 -17.16
N VAL A 494 13.39 3.78 -17.15
CA VAL A 494 12.65 2.77 -16.41
C VAL A 494 11.57 2.17 -17.31
N VAL A 495 11.42 0.85 -17.25
CA VAL A 495 10.23 0.14 -17.74
C VAL A 495 9.47 -0.41 -16.53
N ILE A 496 8.16 -0.19 -16.50
CA ILE A 496 7.25 -0.81 -15.53
C ILE A 496 6.34 -1.74 -16.30
N GLU A 497 6.22 -2.99 -15.85
CA GLU A 497 5.27 -3.94 -16.41
C GLU A 497 4.58 -4.74 -15.30
N SER A 498 3.31 -5.07 -15.53
CA SER A 498 2.49 -5.83 -14.58
C SER A 498 1.66 -6.92 -15.27
N PHE A 499 2.22 -7.56 -16.28
CA PHE A 499 1.56 -8.68 -16.96
C PHE A 499 1.71 -9.98 -16.16
N PRO A 500 0.87 -11.01 -16.41
CA PRO A 500 1.13 -12.35 -15.90
C PRO A 500 2.51 -12.85 -16.33
N ALA A 501 3.15 -13.62 -15.47
CA ALA A 501 4.55 -13.98 -15.62
C ALA A 501 4.89 -14.57 -17.01
N GLY A 502 5.97 -14.06 -17.60
CA GLY A 502 6.46 -14.46 -18.93
C GLY A 502 5.63 -13.99 -20.12
N THR A 503 4.54 -13.22 -19.93
CA THR A 503 3.71 -12.74 -21.05
C THR A 503 4.47 -11.81 -21.99
N LEU A 504 5.21 -10.83 -21.47
CA LEU A 504 6.00 -9.93 -22.30
C LEU A 504 7.17 -10.65 -22.98
N ALA A 505 7.82 -11.59 -22.30
CA ALA A 505 8.86 -12.41 -22.89
C ALA A 505 8.36 -13.19 -24.12
N ARG A 506 7.16 -13.80 -24.05
CA ARG A 506 6.51 -14.46 -25.20
C ARG A 506 6.16 -13.50 -26.34
N ARG A 507 6.07 -12.20 -26.07
CA ARG A 507 5.84 -11.13 -27.06
C ARG A 507 7.14 -10.49 -27.56
N GLY A 508 8.30 -11.08 -27.26
CA GLY A 508 9.61 -10.56 -27.71
C GLY A 508 10.15 -9.41 -26.85
N LEU A 509 9.57 -9.17 -25.68
CA LEU A 509 9.94 -8.12 -24.73
C LEU A 509 10.44 -8.76 -23.43
N SER A 510 11.47 -9.61 -23.52
CA SER A 510 12.17 -10.11 -22.33
C SER A 510 13.05 -9.03 -21.72
N VAL A 511 13.42 -9.17 -20.44
CA VAL A 511 14.38 -8.27 -19.78
C VAL A 511 15.69 -8.18 -20.57
N ASP A 512 16.17 -9.30 -21.10
CA ASP A 512 17.37 -9.33 -21.94
C ASP A 512 17.21 -8.52 -23.23
N ALA A 513 16.08 -8.65 -23.92
CA ALA A 513 15.80 -7.85 -25.12
C ALA A 513 15.73 -6.35 -24.80
N MET A 514 15.10 -5.98 -23.67
CA MET A 514 15.05 -4.60 -23.21
C MET A 514 16.45 -4.06 -22.86
N ARG A 515 17.30 -4.87 -22.21
CA ARG A 515 18.69 -4.52 -21.89
C ARG A 515 19.59 -4.42 -23.10
N GLN A 516 19.34 -5.19 -24.16
CA GLN A 516 20.02 -5.02 -25.43
C GLN A 516 19.67 -3.69 -26.10
N ALA A 517 18.42 -3.23 -25.95
CA ALA A 517 18.01 -1.91 -26.41
C ALA A 517 18.62 -0.77 -25.56
N LYS A 518 18.75 -0.98 -24.24
CA LYS A 518 19.40 -0.04 -23.31
C LYS A 518 20.03 -0.74 -22.11
N GLY A 519 21.36 -0.72 -22.02
CA GLY A 519 22.13 -1.52 -21.06
C GLY A 519 21.97 -1.12 -19.59
N ASP A 520 21.72 0.17 -19.31
CA ASP A 520 21.55 0.74 -17.97
C ASP A 520 20.07 0.87 -17.55
N LEU A 521 19.18 0.14 -18.23
CA LEU A 521 17.73 0.19 -17.98
C LEU A 521 17.36 -0.45 -16.64
N ILE A 522 16.42 0.19 -15.95
CA ILE A 522 15.73 -0.39 -14.80
C ILE A 522 14.41 -0.99 -15.27
N VAL A 523 14.17 -2.25 -14.98
CA VAL A 523 12.92 -2.95 -15.36
C VAL A 523 12.24 -3.43 -14.10
N LEU A 524 11.04 -2.94 -13.83
CA LEU A 524 10.17 -3.42 -12.76
C LEU A 524 9.11 -4.35 -13.35
N SER A 525 9.14 -5.62 -12.95
CA SER A 525 8.07 -6.61 -13.14
C SER A 525 7.27 -6.74 -11.85
N SER A 526 6.02 -6.29 -11.83
CA SER A 526 5.10 -6.44 -10.70
C SER A 526 4.05 -7.50 -10.99
N CYS A 527 4.28 -8.72 -10.51
CA CYS A 527 3.41 -9.87 -10.74
C CYS A 527 2.79 -10.33 -9.43
N ASN A 528 1.61 -10.95 -9.50
CA ASN A 528 0.89 -11.53 -8.35
C ASN A 528 1.84 -12.29 -7.40
N GLN A 529 2.50 -13.32 -7.91
CA GLN A 529 3.37 -14.20 -7.11
C GLN A 529 4.84 -14.16 -7.56
N GLY A 530 5.22 -13.18 -8.39
CA GLY A 530 6.57 -13.03 -8.97
C GLY A 530 6.76 -13.74 -10.31
N GLN A 531 7.91 -13.53 -10.95
CA GLN A 531 8.21 -14.05 -12.30
C GLN A 531 8.63 -15.53 -12.33
N THR A 532 8.91 -16.15 -11.18
CA THR A 532 9.42 -17.52 -11.04
C THR A 532 8.67 -18.30 -9.97
N GLY A 533 8.87 -19.62 -9.90
CA GLY A 533 8.23 -20.50 -8.93
C GLY A 533 6.98 -21.23 -9.48
N PRO A 534 6.47 -22.24 -8.76
CA PRO A 534 5.38 -23.11 -9.21
C PRO A 534 4.07 -22.37 -9.48
N HIS A 535 3.81 -21.25 -8.80
CA HIS A 535 2.58 -20.48 -8.91
C HIS A 535 2.74 -19.16 -9.66
N ALA A 536 3.89 -18.93 -10.33
CA ALA A 536 4.19 -17.68 -11.05
C ALA A 536 3.12 -17.30 -12.09
N GLN A 537 2.51 -18.31 -12.73
CA GLN A 537 1.49 -18.12 -13.76
C GLN A 537 0.05 -18.23 -13.23
N HIS A 538 -0.14 -18.51 -11.93
CA HIS A 538 -1.48 -18.64 -11.36
C HIS A 538 -2.21 -17.29 -11.37
N PRO A 539 -3.38 -17.18 -12.02
CA PRO A 539 -4.08 -15.92 -12.17
C PRO A 539 -4.70 -15.48 -10.84
N GLY A 540 -4.94 -14.18 -10.71
CA GLY A 540 -5.54 -13.62 -9.50
C GLY A 540 -5.66 -12.11 -9.55
N TYR A 541 -6.45 -11.58 -8.63
CA TYR A 541 -6.56 -10.15 -8.36
C TYR A 541 -6.12 -9.84 -6.93
N GLY A 542 -5.74 -8.60 -6.67
CA GLY A 542 -5.23 -8.18 -5.36
C GLY A 542 -6.12 -8.54 -4.17
N SER A 543 -7.46 -8.54 -4.32
CA SER A 543 -8.38 -8.96 -3.25
C SER A 543 -8.25 -10.45 -2.90
N GLN A 544 -7.93 -11.30 -3.87
CA GLN A 544 -7.71 -12.73 -3.62
C GLN A 544 -6.30 -12.99 -3.09
N LEU A 545 -5.30 -12.24 -3.56
CA LEU A 545 -3.95 -12.28 -2.99
C LEU A 545 -3.92 -11.76 -1.55
N THR A 546 -4.81 -10.82 -1.20
CA THR A 546 -5.01 -10.37 0.18
C THR A 546 -5.45 -11.51 1.09
N ALA A 547 -6.29 -12.43 0.58
CA ALA A 547 -6.65 -13.66 1.28
C ALA A 547 -5.48 -14.65 1.35
N LEU A 548 -4.73 -14.84 0.27
CA LEU A 548 -3.53 -15.69 0.27
C LEU A 548 -2.49 -15.21 1.29
N ALA A 549 -2.28 -13.90 1.41
CA ALA A 549 -1.37 -13.28 2.38
C ALA A 549 -1.87 -13.29 3.83
N GLY A 550 -3.09 -13.80 4.07
CA GLY A 550 -3.63 -13.98 5.42
C GLY A 550 -4.22 -12.73 6.07
N PHE A 551 -4.38 -11.63 5.35
CA PHE A 551 -5.03 -10.43 5.92
C PHE A 551 -6.48 -10.71 6.33
N ASN A 552 -7.23 -11.45 5.50
CA ASN A 552 -8.61 -11.80 5.81
C ASN A 552 -8.70 -12.64 7.09
N GLN A 553 -7.74 -13.55 7.35
CA GLN A 553 -7.72 -14.34 8.59
C GLN A 553 -7.66 -13.48 9.86
N LEU A 554 -7.09 -12.27 9.76
CA LEU A 554 -6.95 -11.31 10.86
C LEU A 554 -8.04 -10.24 10.91
N LEU A 555 -9.00 -10.26 9.99
CA LEU A 555 -10.01 -9.23 9.86
C LEU A 555 -11.43 -9.77 10.10
N GLY A 556 -12.10 -9.21 11.12
CA GLY A 556 -13.44 -9.62 11.53
C GLY A 556 -13.56 -9.75 13.04
N GLU A 557 -14.74 -10.16 13.50
CA GLU A 557 -14.97 -10.55 14.88
C GLU A 557 -14.57 -12.02 15.10
N ARG A 558 -14.19 -12.36 16.34
CA ARG A 558 -13.96 -13.75 16.73
C ARG A 558 -15.17 -14.62 16.37
N ASP A 559 -14.91 -15.86 15.95
CA ASP A 559 -15.92 -16.88 15.65
C ASP A 559 -16.92 -16.55 14.52
N ARG A 560 -16.71 -15.47 13.76
CA ARG A 560 -17.54 -15.11 12.58
C ARG A 560 -16.79 -15.29 11.27
N THR A 561 -17.48 -15.26 10.15
CA THR A 561 -16.81 -15.32 8.83
C THR A 561 -15.84 -14.14 8.70
N PRO A 562 -14.60 -14.35 8.21
CA PRO A 562 -13.70 -13.27 7.85
C PRO A 562 -14.36 -12.25 6.93
N VAL A 563 -14.06 -10.99 7.14
CA VAL A 563 -14.59 -9.92 6.29
C VAL A 563 -13.53 -9.49 5.27
N ILE A 564 -13.97 -8.75 4.26
CA ILE A 564 -13.09 -8.32 3.17
C ILE A 564 -12.46 -6.97 3.49
N LEU A 565 -11.15 -6.84 3.25
CA LEU A 565 -10.52 -5.52 3.10
C LEU A 565 -10.98 -4.92 1.77
N TYR A 566 -11.48 -3.69 1.84
CA TYR A 566 -11.99 -3.02 0.66
C TYR A 566 -10.89 -2.83 -0.41
N GLY A 567 -11.21 -3.21 -1.64
CA GLY A 567 -10.30 -3.08 -2.78
C GLY A 567 -9.14 -4.09 -2.79
N PRO A 568 -8.21 -3.95 -3.75
CA PRO A 568 -7.04 -4.80 -3.86
C PRO A 568 -5.93 -4.36 -2.90
N TYR A 569 -6.12 -4.57 -1.59
CA TYR A 569 -5.24 -4.06 -0.53
C TYR A 569 -3.75 -4.32 -0.77
N ILE A 570 -3.39 -5.54 -1.15
CA ILE A 570 -1.99 -5.94 -1.39
C ILE A 570 -1.36 -5.29 -2.63
N ASP A 571 -2.17 -4.94 -3.65
CA ASP A 571 -1.68 -4.24 -4.85
C ASP A 571 -1.12 -2.88 -4.46
N TYR A 572 -1.80 -2.18 -3.55
CA TYR A 572 -1.38 -0.87 -3.06
C TYR A 572 -0.07 -0.97 -2.24
N ILE A 573 0.17 -2.08 -1.53
CA ILE A 573 1.45 -2.34 -0.84
C ILE A 573 2.55 -2.51 -1.88
N ALA A 574 2.31 -3.35 -2.90
CA ALA A 574 3.26 -3.57 -3.98
C ALA A 574 3.57 -2.26 -4.75
N VAL A 575 2.59 -1.37 -4.91
CA VAL A 575 2.84 -0.05 -5.52
C VAL A 575 3.87 0.75 -4.73
N GLY A 576 3.72 0.81 -3.40
CA GLY A 576 4.66 1.53 -2.55
C GLY A 576 6.08 0.98 -2.66
N TYR A 577 6.22 -0.34 -2.56
CA TYR A 577 7.51 -1.01 -2.74
C TYR A 577 8.07 -0.90 -4.16
N GLY A 578 7.23 -0.89 -5.19
CA GLY A 578 7.66 -0.72 -6.59
C GLY A 578 8.33 0.63 -6.84
N VAL A 579 7.74 1.72 -6.33
CA VAL A 579 8.35 3.05 -6.41
C VAL A 579 9.67 3.09 -5.64
N ILE A 580 9.69 2.56 -4.42
CA ILE A 580 10.90 2.49 -3.57
C ILE A 580 12.01 1.69 -4.26
N ALA A 581 11.69 0.54 -4.87
CA ALA A 581 12.62 -0.31 -5.57
C ALA A 581 13.24 0.40 -6.78
N ILE A 582 12.42 1.11 -7.57
CA ILE A 582 12.89 1.92 -8.71
C ILE A 582 13.84 3.02 -8.22
N LEU A 583 13.47 3.78 -7.18
CA LEU A 583 14.30 4.87 -6.67
C LEU A 583 15.63 4.35 -6.08
N ALA A 584 15.61 3.20 -5.40
CA ALA A 584 16.81 2.56 -4.89
C ALA A 584 17.71 2.02 -6.02
N ALA A 585 17.11 1.48 -7.08
CA ALA A 585 17.85 1.07 -8.28
C ALA A 585 18.43 2.28 -9.03
N LEU A 586 17.73 3.41 -9.09
CA LEU A 586 18.26 4.66 -9.65
C LEU A 586 19.46 5.17 -8.84
N GLU A 587 19.42 5.09 -7.50
CA GLU A 587 20.56 5.46 -6.66
C GLU A 587 21.76 4.50 -6.85
N ARG A 588 21.52 3.18 -7.01
CA ARG A 588 22.57 2.23 -7.41
C ARG A 588 23.14 2.60 -8.78
N ARG A 589 22.30 2.83 -9.79
CA ARG A 589 22.72 3.19 -11.15
C ARG A 589 23.57 4.45 -11.16
N ARG A 590 23.21 5.45 -10.35
CA ARG A 590 24.00 6.68 -10.20
C ARG A 590 25.43 6.41 -9.70
N ARG A 591 25.61 5.44 -8.79
CA ARG A 591 26.93 5.08 -8.24
C ARG A 591 27.74 4.15 -9.14
N THR A 592 27.06 3.26 -9.87
CA THR A 592 27.70 2.12 -10.56
C THR A 592 27.65 2.20 -12.08
N GLY A 593 26.70 2.96 -12.64
CA GLY A 593 26.37 2.95 -14.06
C GLY A 593 25.39 1.85 -14.48
N ASP A 594 25.11 0.88 -13.60
CA ASP A 594 24.35 -0.32 -13.96
C ASP A 594 22.84 -0.17 -13.75
N GLY A 595 22.07 -0.71 -14.69
CA GLY A 595 20.63 -0.90 -14.54
C GLY A 595 20.28 -1.99 -13.52
N CYS A 596 18.98 -2.34 -13.44
CA CYS A 596 18.51 -3.38 -12.52
C CYS A 596 17.22 -4.02 -13.02
N ALA A 597 17.14 -5.35 -12.98
CA ALA A 597 15.88 -6.07 -13.14
C ALA A 597 15.28 -6.28 -11.74
N ILE A 598 14.02 -5.89 -11.56
CA ILE A 598 13.31 -5.95 -10.29
C ILE A 598 12.12 -6.88 -10.49
N ASP A 599 12.14 -8.03 -9.82
CA ASP A 599 10.99 -8.94 -9.75
C ASP A 599 10.29 -8.74 -8.41
N LEU A 600 9.14 -8.07 -8.47
CA LEU A 600 8.33 -7.70 -7.32
C LEU A 600 7.10 -8.62 -7.28
N SER A 601 7.12 -9.58 -6.35
CA SER A 601 5.91 -10.34 -6.02
C SER A 601 5.01 -9.50 -5.12
N GLN A 602 3.76 -9.33 -5.54
CA GLN A 602 2.74 -8.65 -4.73
C GLN A 602 2.46 -9.45 -3.45
N TYR A 603 2.41 -10.78 -3.53
CA TYR A 603 2.30 -11.68 -2.39
C TYR A 603 3.42 -11.46 -1.36
N GLU A 604 4.70 -11.55 -1.78
CA GLU A 604 5.85 -11.34 -0.89
C GLU A 604 5.89 -9.92 -0.28
N SER A 605 5.45 -8.92 -1.05
CA SER A 605 5.33 -7.53 -0.60
C SER A 605 4.30 -7.39 0.52
N GLY A 606 3.13 -8.03 0.39
CA GLY A 606 2.10 -8.04 1.42
C GLY A 606 2.56 -8.73 2.70
N LEU A 607 3.35 -9.80 2.60
CA LEU A 607 3.87 -10.50 3.78
C LEU A 607 4.80 -9.66 4.66
N GLN A 608 5.36 -8.56 4.14
CA GLN A 608 6.10 -7.60 4.95
C GLN A 608 5.21 -6.95 6.03
N PHE A 609 3.94 -6.70 5.70
CA PHE A 609 2.95 -6.11 6.63
C PHE A 609 2.39 -7.16 7.59
N MET A 610 2.55 -8.44 7.25
CA MET A 610 2.14 -9.58 8.08
C MET A 610 3.27 -10.10 8.96
N ALA A 611 4.49 -9.53 8.85
CA ALA A 611 5.67 -10.01 9.57
C ALA A 611 5.44 -10.17 11.09
N PRO A 612 4.79 -9.25 11.82
CA PRO A 612 4.53 -9.46 13.25
C PRO A 612 3.68 -10.69 13.54
N ALA A 613 2.64 -10.98 12.75
CA ALA A 613 1.78 -12.16 12.93
C ALA A 613 2.53 -13.46 12.59
N LEU A 614 3.34 -13.45 11.54
CA LEU A 614 4.18 -14.60 11.18
C LEU A 614 5.22 -14.88 12.27
N LEU A 615 5.82 -13.84 12.84
CA LEU A 615 6.78 -13.96 13.94
C LEU A 615 6.11 -14.38 15.24
N GLU A 616 4.87 -13.96 15.51
CA GLU A 616 4.08 -14.45 16.64
C GLU A 616 3.86 -15.96 16.57
N TYR A 617 3.47 -16.47 15.39
CA TYR A 617 3.36 -17.92 15.19
C TYR A 617 4.71 -18.61 15.36
N ALA A 618 5.79 -18.08 14.78
CA ALA A 618 7.14 -18.64 14.96
C ALA A 618 7.64 -18.59 16.42
N ALA A 619 7.17 -17.61 17.20
CA ALA A 619 7.51 -17.43 18.61
C ALA A 619 6.78 -18.43 19.51
N THR A 620 5.48 -18.60 19.30
CA THR A 620 4.54 -19.19 20.26
C THR A 620 3.87 -20.48 19.78
N GLY A 621 3.83 -20.73 18.46
CA GLY A 621 3.01 -21.77 17.84
C GLY A 621 1.51 -21.44 17.78
N ALA A 622 1.06 -20.33 18.38
CA ALA A 622 -0.32 -19.87 18.30
C ALA A 622 -0.58 -19.24 16.93
N VAL A 623 -1.67 -19.64 16.28
CA VAL A 623 -2.08 -19.08 14.99
C VAL A 623 -2.83 -17.76 15.23
N PRO A 624 -2.28 -16.61 14.81
CA PRO A 624 -2.98 -15.34 14.97
C PRO A 624 -4.30 -15.36 14.19
N SER A 625 -5.33 -14.75 14.77
CA SER A 625 -6.68 -14.74 14.20
C SER A 625 -7.35 -13.40 14.47
N ARG A 626 -8.48 -13.18 13.80
CA ARG A 626 -9.32 -12.01 13.96
C ARG A 626 -9.83 -11.81 15.39
N ASP A 627 -9.71 -10.60 15.91
CA ASP A 627 -10.11 -10.22 17.26
C ASP A 627 -10.80 -8.84 17.31
N GLY A 628 -11.50 -8.48 16.24
CA GLY A 628 -12.16 -7.19 16.09
C GLY A 628 -11.19 -6.03 16.34
N ASN A 629 -11.57 -5.15 17.26
CA ASN A 629 -10.79 -3.96 17.58
C ASN A 629 -9.90 -4.11 18.81
N ARG A 630 -9.75 -5.28 19.44
CA ARG A 630 -8.99 -5.39 20.70
C ARG A 630 -7.50 -5.10 20.51
N ASP A 631 -6.83 -4.71 21.58
CA ASP A 631 -5.37 -4.59 21.68
C ASP A 631 -4.89 -5.25 22.98
N PRO A 632 -3.74 -5.95 22.98
CA PRO A 632 -3.23 -6.64 24.17
C PRO A 632 -2.71 -5.70 25.28
N ILE A 633 -2.50 -4.42 24.98
CA ILE A 633 -1.94 -3.43 25.91
C ILE A 633 -2.95 -2.32 26.21
N ALA A 634 -3.57 -1.74 25.17
CA ALA A 634 -4.47 -0.61 25.36
C ALA A 634 -5.84 -1.05 25.90
N LEU A 635 -6.27 -0.45 27.01
CA LEU A 635 -7.54 -0.74 27.69
C LEU A 635 -8.14 0.56 28.27
N PRO A 636 -9.32 1.00 27.83
CA PRO A 636 -10.10 0.48 26.69
C PRO A 636 -9.41 0.72 25.34
N HIS A 637 -9.75 -0.11 24.35
CA HIS A 637 -9.33 0.03 22.96
C HIS A 637 -10.42 -0.53 22.04
N GLY A 638 -11.22 0.34 21.43
CA GLY A 638 -12.44 -0.08 20.75
C GLY A 638 -13.11 0.98 19.89
N VAL A 639 -14.17 0.55 19.19
CA VAL A 639 -15.04 1.39 18.37
C VAL A 639 -16.43 1.31 18.95
N TYR A 640 -16.97 2.45 19.34
CA TYR A 640 -18.22 2.55 20.10
C TYR A 640 -19.25 3.37 19.34
N ARG A 641 -20.51 2.93 19.35
CA ARG A 641 -21.59 3.62 18.65
C ARG A 641 -21.93 4.92 19.34
N CYS A 642 -22.28 5.93 18.55
CA CYS A 642 -22.75 7.22 19.01
C CYS A 642 -24.22 7.42 18.62
N ALA A 643 -24.83 8.51 19.09
CA ALA A 643 -26.17 8.89 18.65
C ALA A 643 -26.19 9.15 17.13
N GLY A 644 -27.28 8.73 16.48
CA GLY A 644 -27.47 8.84 15.03
C GLY A 644 -27.31 7.51 14.29
N GLU A 645 -27.55 7.55 12.98
CA GLU A 645 -27.43 6.38 12.11
C GLU A 645 -25.97 6.12 11.77
N ASP A 646 -25.48 4.93 12.13
CA ASP A 646 -24.16 4.43 11.76
C ASP A 646 -22.99 5.37 12.14
N ARG A 647 -23.12 6.04 13.29
CA ARG A 647 -22.12 6.96 13.84
C ARG A 647 -21.27 6.25 14.89
N TRP A 648 -19.95 6.35 14.78
CA TRP A 648 -19.02 5.64 15.68
C TRP A 648 -17.82 6.49 16.06
N VAL A 649 -17.35 6.33 17.29
CA VAL A 649 -16.08 6.86 17.78
C VAL A 649 -15.10 5.72 18.02
N ALA A 650 -13.89 5.88 17.52
CA ALA A 650 -12.75 5.03 17.87
C ALA A 650 -11.93 5.70 18.95
N LEU A 651 -11.55 4.97 20.01
CA LEU A 651 -10.70 5.49 21.08
C LEU A 651 -9.80 4.41 21.67
N SER A 652 -8.66 4.84 22.22
CA SER A 652 -7.69 3.97 22.89
C SER A 652 -7.00 4.67 24.06
N VAL A 653 -6.73 3.90 25.12
CA VAL A 653 -6.11 4.38 26.36
C VAL A 653 -4.94 3.45 26.73
N TRP A 654 -3.73 4.01 26.81
CA TRP A 654 -2.47 3.25 26.82
C TRP A 654 -1.70 3.29 28.15
N SER A 655 -2.04 4.20 29.05
CA SER A 655 -1.35 4.36 30.35
C SER A 655 -2.32 4.62 31.49
N GLU A 656 -1.86 4.50 32.73
CA GLU A 656 -2.65 4.87 33.92
C GLU A 656 -2.99 6.36 33.94
N ASP A 657 -2.08 7.22 33.48
CA ASP A 657 -2.33 8.67 33.36
C ASP A 657 -3.42 8.97 32.31
N GLU A 658 -3.39 8.28 31.17
CA GLU A 658 -4.46 8.35 30.18
C GLU A 658 -5.79 7.84 30.75
N TRP A 659 -5.78 6.79 31.56
CA TRP A 659 -7.00 6.26 32.18
C TRP A 659 -7.63 7.24 33.17
N ALA A 660 -6.82 7.87 34.01
CA ALA A 660 -7.28 8.90 34.93
C ALA A 660 -7.93 10.08 34.18
N ARG A 661 -7.28 10.56 33.11
CA ARG A 661 -7.84 11.62 32.24
C ARG A 661 -9.12 11.18 31.53
N PHE A 662 -9.16 9.95 31.01
CA PHE A 662 -10.33 9.39 30.35
C PHE A 662 -11.54 9.36 31.29
N ARG A 663 -11.41 8.78 32.48
CA ARG A 663 -12.50 8.74 33.48
C ARG A 663 -12.99 10.12 33.88
N GLY A 664 -12.07 11.07 34.04
CA GLY A 664 -12.40 12.47 34.28
C GLY A 664 -13.20 13.08 33.13
N ALA A 665 -12.80 12.82 31.89
CA ALA A 665 -13.47 13.34 30.69
C ALA A 665 -14.88 12.77 30.47
N VAL A 666 -15.07 11.47 30.75
CA VAL A 666 -16.38 10.82 30.59
C VAL A 666 -17.30 10.98 31.81
N GLY A 667 -16.76 11.44 32.94
CA GLY A 667 -17.50 11.67 34.19
C GLY A 667 -17.82 10.39 34.97
N HIS A 668 -17.01 9.33 34.79
CA HIS A 668 -17.19 8.03 35.44
C HIS A 668 -15.91 7.58 36.17
N PRO A 669 -15.57 8.21 37.32
CA PRO A 669 -14.40 7.83 38.11
C PRO A 669 -14.49 6.41 38.70
N GLU A 670 -15.70 5.87 38.82
CA GLU A 670 -15.97 4.53 39.35
C GLU A 670 -15.62 3.39 38.37
N TRP A 671 -15.44 3.68 37.07
CA TRP A 671 -15.08 2.66 36.10
C TRP A 671 -13.71 2.05 36.41
N SER A 672 -13.59 0.74 36.17
CA SER A 672 -12.37 -0.04 36.31
C SER A 672 -11.93 -0.62 34.98
N ARG A 673 -10.61 -0.69 34.74
CA ARG A 673 -10.02 -1.38 33.58
C ARG A 673 -10.20 -2.89 33.62
N ASP A 674 -10.31 -3.43 34.83
CA ASP A 674 -10.46 -4.87 35.07
C ASP A 674 -11.92 -5.34 34.97
N ASP A 675 -12.85 -4.41 34.76
CA ASP A 675 -14.27 -4.73 34.59
C ASP A 675 -14.49 -5.36 33.19
N PRO A 676 -14.93 -6.63 33.11
CA PRO A 676 -15.20 -7.27 31.82
C PRO A 676 -16.32 -6.59 31.03
N ASP A 677 -17.18 -5.80 31.69
CA ASP A 677 -18.29 -5.08 31.07
C ASP A 677 -17.93 -3.63 30.69
N LEU A 678 -16.67 -3.20 30.87
CA LEU A 678 -16.24 -1.83 30.60
C LEU A 678 -16.61 -1.36 29.19
N ASP A 679 -16.38 -2.19 28.16
CA ASP A 679 -16.72 -1.84 26.78
C ASP A 679 -18.22 -1.57 26.60
N SER A 680 -19.07 -2.34 27.29
CA SER A 680 -20.52 -2.15 27.29
C SER A 680 -20.92 -0.85 28.01
N CYS A 681 -20.22 -0.50 29.09
CA CYS A 681 -20.42 0.77 29.79
C CYS A 681 -20.04 1.97 28.90
N ILE A 682 -18.91 1.90 28.21
CA ILE A 682 -18.45 2.94 27.27
C ILE A 682 -19.45 3.08 26.13
N GLU A 683 -19.86 1.98 25.50
CA GLU A 683 -20.88 1.96 24.45
C GLU A 683 -22.20 2.60 24.90
N ALA A 684 -22.68 2.25 26.10
CA ALA A 684 -23.91 2.82 26.65
C ALA A 684 -23.80 4.33 26.91
N TRP A 685 -22.60 4.82 27.21
CA TRP A 685 -22.30 6.24 27.38
C TRP A 685 -22.20 6.96 26.02
N THR A 686 -21.49 6.41 25.03
CA THR A 686 -21.32 7.03 23.71
C THR A 686 -22.62 7.03 22.91
N ALA A 687 -23.44 5.98 23.00
CA ALA A 687 -24.65 5.81 22.19
C ALA A 687 -25.71 6.91 22.38
N LYS A 688 -25.61 7.70 23.46
CA LYS A 688 -26.52 8.81 23.78
C LYS A 688 -25.98 10.17 23.38
N ARG A 689 -24.79 10.24 22.77
CA ARG A 689 -24.04 11.47 22.53
C ARG A 689 -23.66 11.62 21.07
N ASP A 690 -23.52 12.88 20.63
CA ASP A 690 -23.00 13.17 19.30
C ASP A 690 -21.54 12.71 19.16
N ARG A 691 -21.23 12.08 18.02
CA ARG A 691 -19.90 11.52 17.72
C ARG A 691 -18.81 12.57 17.80
N ASP A 692 -19.03 13.72 17.16
CA ASP A 692 -18.00 14.73 16.97
C ASP A 692 -17.74 15.49 18.28
N GLN A 693 -18.78 15.67 19.10
CA GLN A 693 -18.65 16.17 20.47
C GLN A 693 -17.82 15.21 21.34
N VAL A 694 -18.10 13.90 21.31
CA VAL A 694 -17.31 12.91 22.06
C VAL A 694 -15.84 12.96 21.66
N VAL A 695 -15.56 12.97 20.34
CA VAL A 695 -14.18 13.07 19.84
C VAL A 695 -13.50 14.35 20.34
N ALA A 696 -14.19 15.49 20.26
CA ALA A 696 -13.64 16.77 20.70
C ALA A 696 -13.36 16.81 22.21
N ASP A 697 -14.25 16.24 23.02
CA ASP A 697 -14.09 16.16 24.47
C ASP A 697 -12.91 15.28 24.87
N LEU A 698 -12.81 14.08 24.27
CA LEU A 698 -11.71 13.15 24.53
C LEU A 698 -10.36 13.72 24.08
N ARG A 699 -10.29 14.36 22.91
CA ARG A 699 -9.06 15.02 22.43
C ARG A 699 -8.64 16.17 23.32
N ARG A 700 -9.59 16.96 23.86
CA ARG A 700 -9.30 18.03 24.84
C ARG A 700 -8.71 17.48 26.14
N ALA A 701 -9.07 16.25 26.50
CA ALA A 701 -8.47 15.50 27.61
C ALA A 701 -7.20 14.72 27.21
N GLU A 702 -6.65 14.97 26.00
CA GLU A 702 -5.46 14.32 25.46
C GLU A 702 -5.60 12.78 25.34
N ILE A 703 -6.83 12.31 25.18
CA ILE A 703 -7.13 10.92 24.85
C ILE A 703 -7.18 10.77 23.33
N ARG A 704 -6.59 9.67 22.84
CA ARG A 704 -6.65 9.33 21.41
C ARG A 704 -8.08 8.97 21.09
N ALA A 705 -8.72 9.80 20.27
CA ALA A 705 -10.05 9.56 19.74
C ALA A 705 -10.17 10.07 18.32
N ALA A 706 -10.95 9.38 17.49
CA ALA A 706 -11.26 9.79 16.13
C ALA A 706 -12.68 9.36 15.74
N PRO A 707 -13.34 10.11 14.84
CA PRO A 707 -14.57 9.62 14.23
C PRO A 707 -14.23 8.46 13.29
N VAL A 708 -15.12 7.48 13.19
CA VAL A 708 -15.16 6.63 11.99
C VAL A 708 -15.69 7.50 10.87
N ALA A 709 -14.79 7.95 10.00
CA ALA A 709 -15.11 8.85 8.89
C ALA A 709 -15.78 8.08 7.76
N THR A 710 -16.89 8.58 7.25
CA THR A 710 -17.48 8.10 5.98
C THR A 710 -16.62 8.54 4.79
N ILE A 711 -16.86 8.00 3.60
CA ILE A 711 -16.16 8.44 2.38
C ILE A 711 -16.58 9.85 2.01
N ALA A 712 -17.87 10.17 2.15
CA ALA A 712 -18.39 11.52 2.03
C ALA A 712 -17.68 12.55 2.94
N GLU A 713 -17.48 12.20 4.22
CA GLU A 713 -16.75 13.05 5.17
C GLU A 713 -15.26 13.13 4.82
N LEU A 714 -14.65 12.03 4.36
CA LEU A 714 -13.25 12.00 3.96
C LEU A 714 -12.96 12.92 2.76
N ALA A 715 -13.92 13.07 1.84
CA ALA A 715 -13.81 13.95 0.68
C ALA A 715 -13.65 15.42 1.06
N THR A 716 -14.20 15.82 2.21
CA THR A 716 -14.19 17.20 2.72
C THR A 716 -13.47 17.34 4.07
N ASP A 717 -12.68 16.32 4.45
CA ASP A 717 -11.97 16.28 5.73
C ASP A 717 -11.02 17.49 5.87
N PRO A 718 -11.16 18.32 6.92
CA PRO A 718 -10.39 19.55 7.06
C PRO A 718 -8.87 19.33 7.09
N GLN A 719 -8.41 18.20 7.60
CA GLN A 719 -6.99 17.87 7.67
C GLN A 719 -6.45 17.48 6.29
N LEU A 720 -7.17 16.64 5.53
CA LEU A 720 -6.81 16.26 4.17
C LEU A 720 -6.89 17.45 3.21
N MET A 721 -7.86 18.35 3.38
CA MET A 721 -7.93 19.61 2.64
C MET A 721 -6.72 20.50 2.92
N HIS A 722 -6.33 20.68 4.19
CA HIS A 722 -5.12 21.45 4.57
C HIS A 722 -3.86 20.91 3.90
N ARG A 723 -3.77 19.58 3.75
CA ARG A 723 -2.66 18.89 3.09
C ARG A 723 -2.77 18.88 1.55
N GLY A 724 -3.87 19.37 0.99
CA GLY A 724 -4.14 19.30 -0.45
C GLY A 724 -4.11 17.88 -0.99
N PHE A 725 -4.65 16.93 -0.21
CA PHE A 725 -4.61 15.49 -0.54
C PHE A 725 -5.50 15.15 -1.73
N TRP A 726 -6.71 15.72 -1.77
CA TRP A 726 -7.63 15.64 -2.90
C TRP A 726 -7.50 16.90 -3.74
N ARG A 727 -7.02 16.79 -4.99
CA ARG A 727 -6.80 17.94 -5.88
C ARG A 727 -7.68 17.87 -7.13
N PRO A 728 -8.49 18.90 -7.42
CA PRO A 728 -9.25 18.93 -8.66
C PRO A 728 -8.33 19.13 -9.87
N THR A 729 -8.52 18.34 -10.91
CA THR A 729 -7.83 18.43 -12.20
C THR A 729 -8.84 18.45 -13.35
N LYS A 730 -8.44 18.98 -14.51
CA LYS A 730 -9.31 19.05 -15.70
C LYS A 730 -9.05 17.84 -16.60
N HIS A 731 -10.11 17.18 -16.99
CA HIS A 731 -10.12 16.09 -17.97
C HIS A 731 -10.97 16.48 -19.19
N PRO A 732 -10.48 16.31 -20.44
CA PRO A 732 -11.16 16.77 -21.65
C PRO A 732 -12.60 16.27 -21.82
N VAL A 733 -12.88 15.04 -21.37
CA VAL A 733 -14.20 14.39 -21.52
C VAL A 733 -15.02 14.42 -20.24
N LEU A 734 -14.37 14.29 -19.08
CA LEU A 734 -15.05 14.10 -17.80
C LEU A 734 -15.42 15.43 -17.15
N GLY A 735 -14.68 16.50 -17.44
CA GLY A 735 -14.82 17.78 -16.77
C GLY A 735 -13.80 17.90 -15.63
N THR A 736 -14.24 18.22 -14.42
CA THR A 736 -13.35 18.20 -13.25
C THR A 736 -13.31 16.79 -12.66
N VAL A 737 -12.12 16.24 -12.46
CA VAL A 737 -11.90 14.97 -11.76
C VAL A 737 -10.97 15.18 -10.57
N ILE A 738 -11.03 14.30 -9.58
CA ILE A 738 -10.13 14.38 -8.43
C ILE A 738 -8.85 13.58 -8.70
N ALA A 739 -7.70 14.16 -8.36
CA ALA A 739 -6.42 13.48 -8.27
C ALA A 739 -6.04 13.29 -6.79
N MET A 740 -5.48 12.13 -6.47
CA MET A 740 -4.95 11.82 -5.15
C MET A 740 -3.47 12.17 -5.06
N ALA A 741 -3.13 13.06 -4.13
CA ALA A 741 -1.75 13.41 -3.83
C ALA A 741 -1.04 12.29 -3.06
N PRO A 742 0.31 12.25 -3.10
CA PRO A 742 1.07 11.41 -2.18
C PRO A 742 0.76 11.75 -0.72
N PRO A 743 0.80 10.77 0.21
CA PRO A 743 0.48 11.00 1.62
C PRO A 743 1.56 11.78 2.40
N PHE A 744 2.60 12.23 1.70
CA PHE A 744 3.68 13.06 2.22
C PHE A 744 3.81 14.36 1.40
N MET A 745 4.26 15.42 2.06
CA MET A 745 4.57 16.71 1.43
C MET A 745 6.08 16.95 1.44
N LEU A 746 6.60 17.43 0.31
CA LEU A 746 8.00 17.81 0.14
C LEU A 746 8.12 19.33 0.20
N SER A 747 8.91 19.85 1.13
CA SER A 747 8.95 21.30 1.39
C SER A 747 9.59 22.13 0.28
N ALA A 748 10.45 21.52 -0.55
CA ALA A 748 11.16 22.23 -1.62
C ALA A 748 10.74 21.78 -3.02
N THR A 749 10.28 20.53 -3.17
CA THR A 749 9.85 19.97 -4.47
C THR A 749 8.46 19.30 -4.33
N PRO A 750 7.39 20.09 -4.08
CA PRO A 750 6.04 19.54 -3.89
C PRO A 750 5.56 18.73 -5.11
N ALA A 751 4.60 17.82 -4.88
CA ALA A 751 4.03 16.97 -5.92
C ALA A 751 3.32 17.76 -7.03
N VAL A 752 3.50 17.31 -8.27
CA VAL A 752 2.93 17.84 -9.52
C VAL A 752 1.64 17.09 -9.82
N LEU A 753 0.50 17.75 -9.67
CA LEU A 753 -0.84 17.14 -9.80
C LEU A 753 -1.72 18.08 -10.62
N GLU A 754 -1.29 18.36 -11.84
CA GLU A 754 -1.85 19.44 -12.68
C GLU A 754 -2.74 18.89 -13.82
N GLN A 755 -2.59 17.62 -14.19
CA GLN A 755 -3.27 17.00 -15.32
C GLN A 755 -3.96 15.71 -14.91
N ALA A 756 -5.20 15.51 -15.36
CA ALA A 756 -5.91 14.24 -15.23
C ALA A 756 -5.29 13.16 -16.15
N GLY A 757 -5.75 11.91 -16.03
CA GLY A 757 -5.26 10.85 -16.91
C GLY A 757 -5.58 11.08 -18.39
N PRO A 758 -4.73 10.59 -19.31
CA PRO A 758 -4.85 10.90 -20.73
C PRO A 758 -6.02 10.17 -21.39
N THR A 759 -6.61 10.79 -22.42
CA THR A 759 -7.48 10.08 -23.35
C THR A 759 -6.64 9.07 -24.17
N LEU A 760 -7.29 8.02 -24.66
CA LEU A 760 -6.64 6.96 -25.45
C LEU A 760 -5.88 7.57 -26.64
N GLY A 761 -4.57 7.30 -26.72
CA GLY A 761 -3.71 7.74 -27.82
C GLY A 761 -3.46 9.26 -27.90
N ALA A 762 -3.74 10.02 -26.84
CA ALA A 762 -3.59 11.49 -26.82
C ALA A 762 -2.20 11.97 -27.25
N ASP A 763 -1.16 11.17 -27.00
CA ASP A 763 0.24 11.52 -27.20
C ASP A 763 0.93 10.68 -28.30
N ASN A 764 0.17 9.99 -29.16
CA ASN A 764 0.74 9.12 -30.21
C ASN A 764 1.78 9.82 -31.09
N ASP A 765 1.46 10.99 -31.64
CA ASP A 765 2.40 11.74 -32.48
C ASP A 765 3.67 12.12 -31.71
N ALA A 766 3.53 12.62 -30.48
CA ALA A 766 4.66 13.04 -29.65
C ALA A 766 5.57 11.86 -29.28
N VAL A 767 5.00 10.68 -29.01
CA VAL A 767 5.74 9.48 -28.63
C VAL A 767 6.35 8.79 -29.84
N TRP A 768 5.56 8.49 -30.86
CA TRP A 768 6.01 7.63 -31.95
C TRP A 768 6.81 8.40 -32.99
N ARG A 769 6.39 9.61 -33.36
CA ARG A 769 7.14 10.43 -34.33
C ARG A 769 8.19 11.29 -33.65
N GLY A 770 7.83 11.90 -32.52
CA GLY A 770 8.74 12.75 -31.74
C GLY A 770 9.88 11.97 -31.08
N LEU A 771 9.57 11.02 -30.20
CA LEU A 771 10.59 10.27 -29.44
C LEU A 771 11.18 9.09 -30.22
N CYS A 772 10.35 8.30 -30.92
CA CYS A 772 10.83 7.12 -31.64
C CYS A 772 11.32 7.41 -33.07
N GLY A 773 11.14 8.64 -33.55
CA GLY A 773 11.65 9.08 -34.85
C GLY A 773 10.97 8.42 -36.06
N LEU A 774 9.74 7.90 -35.92
CA LEU A 774 9.00 7.37 -37.06
C LEU A 774 8.65 8.53 -38.00
N ASP A 775 9.00 8.42 -39.28
CA ASP A 775 8.55 9.38 -40.27
C ASP A 775 7.03 9.23 -40.53
N GLU A 776 6.43 10.21 -41.18
CA GLU A 776 4.98 10.21 -41.46
C GLU A 776 4.55 8.96 -42.23
N SER A 777 5.38 8.49 -43.18
CA SER A 777 5.03 7.34 -44.03
C SER A 777 5.08 6.03 -43.24
N GLU A 778 6.09 5.83 -42.40
CA GLU A 778 6.22 4.67 -41.52
C GLU A 778 5.10 4.67 -40.47
N TYR A 779 4.83 5.82 -39.85
CA TYR A 779 3.76 5.97 -38.86
C TYR A 779 2.39 5.63 -39.45
N ARG A 780 2.03 6.21 -40.61
CA ARG A 780 0.75 5.94 -41.27
C ARG A 780 0.61 4.50 -41.73
N ALA A 781 1.69 3.88 -42.20
CA ALA A 781 1.68 2.46 -42.56
C ALA A 781 1.41 1.57 -41.33
N LEU A 782 2.06 1.86 -40.19
CA LEU A 782 1.84 1.13 -38.94
C LEU A 782 0.44 1.35 -38.35
N GLU A 783 -0.11 2.56 -38.47
CA GLU A 783 -1.49 2.88 -38.10
C GLU A 783 -2.49 2.09 -38.96
N GLN A 784 -2.31 2.07 -40.29
CA GLN A 784 -3.13 1.28 -41.21
C GLN A 784 -3.03 -0.24 -40.95
N ASP A 785 -1.85 -0.71 -40.56
CA ASP A 785 -1.61 -2.11 -40.17
C ASP A 785 -2.21 -2.48 -38.79
N GLY A 786 -2.79 -1.52 -38.06
CA GLY A 786 -3.39 -1.73 -36.75
C GLY A 786 -2.37 -1.94 -35.61
N VAL A 787 -1.14 -1.43 -35.79
CA VAL A 787 -0.12 -1.37 -34.74
C VAL A 787 -0.48 -0.30 -33.71
N PHE A 788 -0.96 0.84 -34.20
CA PHE A 788 -1.48 1.96 -33.42
C PHE A 788 -2.99 2.06 -33.59
N ALA A 789 -3.64 2.79 -32.70
CA ALA A 789 -5.06 3.10 -32.73
C ALA A 789 -5.28 4.60 -32.59
#